data_AF-A0A9P5XMF7-F1
#
_entry.id   AF-A0A9P5XMF7-F1
#
_cell.length_a   1.000
_cell.length_b   1.000
_cell.length_c   1.000
_cell.angle_alpha   90.00
_cell.angle_beta   90.00
_cell.angle_gamma   90.00
#
_symmetry.space_group_name_H-M   'P 1'
#
loop_
_entity.id
_entity.type
_entity.pdbx_description
1 polymer ?
#
loop_
_entity_poly.entity_id
_entity_poly.type
_entity_poly.pdbx_seq_one_letter_code
_entity_poly.pdbx_strand_id
1 'polypeptide(L)'
;MALSCLRILRSVHSICLPVTTVVGFCFLLTWVFILYQPTPGPGIIQRLGWQSWESVDEKPFSVGASTGSNNTGTGNTGDTDSGVDWWNVTTTQDNVDYASLPLDVWNPLLPHNTGLSEIAVTRCLVEPNLGERLCTPDTTSEQDAIKGKWVRVEPNLNLENGYLSGWLNIYYRRTRRQDINLITNIRLLPEHEEPYPIDNWKKADLSLHAGVLRSPPLYLWYHLGKTASEMTAEDKANMITEIDVTFGDNDPWYGFEKIQPPTTHANGKIQSAHISIRRGVKQPPRAQPLHFSREGGFKILQIADLHFSVSPGTCRDTDINPCTASDDMTTNLLSHVLDLEKPDLVVFSGDQLNGQGTSWDPMSVLAKFAKAVEQHKVPWAAVFGNHDEEDGVSKQAQVMLMKALPYSLVEQGPKDVHGVGNYVLKVKSADPSKTHLLTLYFLDSGAYSKGWFDFFGFFTPTEYDYFRESQINWFLQESGSIQQIERPFNPDTAKDLGHNFQARQGEDQLTSGNRRLAKPNALMFFHIPLPESYSKADIDPQSKKPLDVGISGQEPPGSAKKNGGMFEKGVLKALESDHMSNGNVLEVKAIGNGHSHITENCRRVKGVWLCFGGGSSYSGYGKIGFDRRFRVYEISDYGETIKTWKRTEHDDIVDEMILAGPGAAPLH
;
A
#
# COMPACT_ATOMS: atom_id res chain seq x y z
N MET A 1 25.24 -73.54 48.49
CA MET A 1 24.04 -72.88 47.92
C MET A 1 23.93 -71.37 48.21
N ALA A 2 24.79 -70.74 49.04
CA ALA A 2 24.61 -69.33 49.43
C ALA A 2 25.15 -68.27 48.43
N LEU A 3 26.04 -68.63 47.48
CA LEU A 3 26.65 -67.66 46.55
C LEU A 3 25.82 -67.36 45.28
N SER A 4 24.79 -68.15 44.97
CA SER A 4 23.96 -67.96 43.75
C SER A 4 22.82 -66.94 43.96
N CYS A 5 22.21 -66.91 45.15
CA CYS A 5 21.09 -66.01 45.44
C CYS A 5 21.49 -64.52 45.51
N LEU A 6 22.69 -64.19 46.01
CA LEU A 6 23.14 -62.79 46.12
C LEU A 6 23.43 -62.13 44.75
N ARG A 7 23.83 -62.90 43.74
CA ARG A 7 24.05 -62.36 42.38
C ARG A 7 22.73 -62.08 41.67
N ILE A 8 21.73 -62.95 41.85
CA ILE A 8 20.38 -62.74 41.32
C ILE A 8 19.72 -61.52 41.98
N LEU A 9 19.83 -61.39 43.31
CA LEU A 9 19.28 -60.23 44.03
C LEU A 9 19.95 -58.90 43.62
N ARG A 10 21.26 -58.89 43.35
CA ARG A 10 21.95 -57.69 42.82
C ARG A 10 21.53 -57.34 41.40
N SER A 11 21.35 -58.32 40.52
CA SER A 11 20.87 -58.08 39.15
C SER A 11 19.41 -57.60 39.13
N VAL A 12 18.56 -58.16 39.98
CA VAL A 12 17.16 -57.68 40.13
C VAL A 12 17.14 -56.25 40.69
N HIS A 13 17.96 -55.94 41.69
CA HIS A 13 18.06 -54.57 42.22
C HIS A 13 18.61 -53.58 41.18
N SER A 14 19.57 -53.98 40.36
CA SER A 14 20.14 -53.14 39.29
C SER A 14 19.16 -52.83 38.15
N ILE A 15 18.14 -53.66 37.94
CA ILE A 15 17.11 -53.46 36.92
C ILE A 15 15.90 -52.74 37.51
N CYS A 16 15.50 -53.10 38.73
CA CYS A 16 14.33 -52.50 39.38
C CYS A 16 14.53 -51.02 39.69
N LEU A 17 15.72 -50.57 40.10
CA LEU A 17 15.95 -49.16 40.46
C LEU A 17 15.74 -48.19 39.29
N PRO A 18 16.35 -48.38 38.10
CA PRO A 18 16.10 -47.47 36.98
C PRO A 18 14.66 -47.56 36.48
N VAL A 19 14.04 -48.75 36.48
CA VAL A 19 12.64 -48.91 36.05
C VAL A 19 11.67 -48.20 37.00
N THR A 20 11.83 -48.33 38.32
CA THR A 20 10.98 -47.61 39.28
C THR A 20 11.20 -46.11 39.23
N THR A 21 12.42 -45.66 38.93
CA THR A 21 12.72 -44.23 38.75
C THR A 21 12.04 -43.68 37.50
N VAL A 22 12.08 -44.39 36.37
CA VAL A 22 11.39 -43.98 35.14
C VAL A 22 9.88 -44.00 35.32
N VAL A 23 9.32 -45.05 35.93
CA VAL A 23 7.88 -45.13 36.21
C VAL A 23 7.43 -44.03 37.16
N GLY A 24 8.20 -43.77 38.23
CA GLY A 24 7.94 -42.67 39.16
C GLY A 24 8.01 -41.30 38.47
N PHE A 25 8.97 -41.09 37.58
CA PHE A 25 9.09 -39.86 36.79
C PHE A 25 7.93 -39.70 35.81
N CYS A 26 7.49 -40.77 35.15
CA CYS A 26 6.30 -40.74 34.28
C CYS A 26 5.02 -40.43 35.07
N PHE A 27 4.84 -40.99 36.27
CA PHE A 27 3.71 -40.66 37.13
C PHE A 27 3.76 -39.22 37.64
N LEU A 28 4.96 -38.71 37.97
CA LEU A 28 5.14 -37.31 38.34
C LEU A 28 4.80 -36.38 37.17
N LEU A 29 5.26 -36.68 35.96
CA LEU A 29 4.92 -35.91 34.76
C LEU A 29 3.42 -35.98 34.44
N THR A 30 2.79 -37.14 34.58
CA THR A 30 1.34 -37.30 34.40
C THR A 30 0.58 -36.50 35.45
N TRP A 31 1.05 -36.51 36.70
CA TRP A 31 0.49 -35.69 37.75
C TRP A 31 0.67 -34.21 37.45
N VAL A 32 1.86 -33.72 37.08
CA VAL A 32 2.10 -32.30 36.81
C VAL A 32 1.36 -31.78 35.57
N PHE A 33 1.34 -32.54 34.47
CA PHE A 33 0.85 -32.03 33.18
C PHE A 33 -0.60 -32.41 32.87
N ILE A 34 -1.13 -33.49 33.46
CA ILE A 34 -2.48 -34.00 33.16
C ILE A 34 -3.42 -33.85 34.37
N LEU A 35 -2.98 -34.22 35.58
CA LEU A 35 -3.89 -34.28 36.75
C LEU A 35 -3.84 -33.03 37.65
N TYR A 36 -2.68 -32.39 37.76
CA TYR A 36 -2.44 -31.12 38.43
C TYR A 36 -2.57 -30.01 37.39
N GLN A 37 -3.76 -29.92 36.79
CA GLN A 37 -4.19 -28.67 36.22
C GLN A 37 -4.95 -27.94 37.33
N PRO A 38 -4.35 -26.94 38.00
CA PRO A 38 -5.12 -26.08 38.88
C PRO A 38 -6.11 -25.33 38.00
N THR A 39 -7.30 -25.91 37.82
CA THR A 39 -8.45 -25.20 37.27
C THR A 39 -8.92 -24.29 38.40
N PRO A 40 -8.77 -22.96 38.30
CA PRO A 40 -9.33 -22.08 39.28
C PRO A 40 -10.85 -22.25 39.21
N GLY A 41 -11.49 -22.53 40.36
CA GLY A 41 -12.94 -22.54 40.43
C GLY A 41 -13.53 -21.19 39.97
N PRO A 42 -14.81 -21.15 39.57
CA PRO A 42 -15.46 -20.01 38.89
C PRO A 42 -15.58 -18.71 39.72
N GLY A 43 -14.90 -18.59 40.86
CA GLY A 43 -14.90 -17.43 41.74
C GLY A 43 -13.52 -16.81 42.01
N ILE A 44 -12.45 -17.26 41.34
CA ILE A 44 -11.13 -16.60 41.44
C ILE A 44 -11.02 -15.60 40.29
N ILE A 45 -10.82 -14.33 40.63
CA ILE A 45 -10.51 -13.24 39.70
C ILE A 45 -9.33 -13.70 38.83
N GLN A 46 -9.59 -14.09 37.58
CA GLN A 46 -8.52 -14.32 36.62
C GLN A 46 -7.85 -12.98 36.35
N ARG A 47 -6.54 -12.90 36.57
CA ARG A 47 -5.71 -11.85 35.97
C ARG A 47 -5.71 -12.10 34.46
N LEU A 48 -6.70 -11.58 33.77
CA LEU A 48 -6.66 -11.44 32.32
C LEU A 48 -5.47 -10.51 32.03
N GLY A 49 -4.52 -11.01 31.23
CA GLY A 49 -3.36 -10.22 30.83
C GLY A 49 -3.81 -9.01 30.00
N TRP A 50 -2.91 -8.05 29.78
CA TRP A 50 -3.15 -6.84 29.00
C TRP A 50 -3.75 -7.04 27.58
N GLN A 51 -3.72 -8.27 27.03
CA GLN A 51 -4.24 -8.64 25.71
C GLN A 51 -5.74 -9.01 25.69
N SER A 52 -6.37 -9.32 26.83
CA SER A 52 -7.79 -9.64 26.90
C SER A 52 -8.44 -8.97 28.10
N TRP A 53 -9.62 -8.39 27.89
CA TRP A 53 -10.50 -7.94 28.97
C TRP A 53 -11.93 -8.11 28.46
N GLU A 54 -12.69 -9.02 29.07
CA GLU A 54 -14.11 -9.17 28.78
C GLU A 54 -14.91 -8.49 29.90
N SER A 55 -15.85 -7.63 29.53
CA SER A 55 -16.82 -7.11 30.49
C SER A 55 -17.92 -8.16 30.62
N VAL A 56 -18.00 -8.81 31.78
CA VAL A 56 -19.12 -9.68 32.11
C VAL A 56 -20.28 -8.78 32.49
N ASP A 57 -21.12 -8.45 31.51
CA ASP A 57 -22.36 -7.70 31.75
C ASP A 57 -23.40 -8.69 32.28
N GLU A 58 -23.64 -8.71 33.60
CA GLU A 58 -24.73 -9.48 34.22
C GLU A 58 -26.08 -8.79 33.92
N LYS A 59 -26.51 -8.83 32.65
CA LYS A 59 -27.91 -8.59 32.33
C LYS A 59 -28.62 -9.95 32.31
N PRO A 60 -29.70 -10.13 33.10
CA PRO A 60 -30.46 -11.36 33.07
C PRO A 60 -30.98 -11.59 31.65
N PHE A 61 -30.69 -12.78 31.14
CA PHE A 61 -31.18 -13.31 29.88
C PHE A 61 -32.72 -13.22 29.87
N SER A 62 -33.28 -12.20 29.23
CA SER A 62 -34.70 -12.19 28.91
C SER A 62 -34.88 -13.06 27.67
N VAL A 63 -35.36 -14.28 27.89
CA VAL A 63 -35.83 -15.17 26.84
C VAL A 63 -37.06 -14.51 26.22
N GLY A 64 -36.85 -13.70 25.20
CA GLY A 64 -37.89 -13.22 24.29
C GLY A 64 -38.28 -14.37 23.38
N ALA A 65 -39.39 -15.03 23.70
CA ALA A 65 -39.99 -16.09 22.91
C ALA A 65 -40.18 -15.67 21.45
N SER A 66 -39.73 -16.53 20.55
CA SER A 66 -40.05 -16.47 19.12
C SER A 66 -41.55 -16.72 18.93
N THR A 67 -42.35 -15.67 18.89
CA THR A 67 -43.66 -15.72 18.25
C THR A 67 -43.47 -15.45 16.76
N GLY A 68 -43.50 -16.51 15.98
CA GLY A 68 -43.66 -16.41 14.53
C GLY A 68 -44.97 -15.68 14.21
N SER A 69 -44.84 -14.49 13.65
CA SER A 69 -45.93 -13.81 12.96
C SER A 69 -45.67 -13.90 11.47
N ASN A 70 -46.30 -14.90 10.85
CA ASN A 70 -46.62 -14.84 9.42
C ASN A 70 -47.36 -13.54 9.16
N ASN A 71 -46.75 -12.63 8.39
CA ASN A 71 -47.49 -11.55 7.76
C ASN A 71 -47.27 -11.63 6.24
N THR A 72 -48.09 -12.47 5.62
CA THR A 72 -48.51 -12.33 4.23
C THR A 72 -49.28 -11.02 4.09
N GLY A 73 -48.58 -9.98 3.67
CA GLY A 73 -49.16 -8.72 3.21
C GLY A 73 -48.93 -8.58 1.71
N THR A 74 -49.96 -8.90 0.94
CA THR A 74 -50.07 -8.69 -0.50
C THR A 74 -49.95 -7.20 -0.87
N GLY A 75 -49.09 -6.91 -1.85
CA GLY A 75 -49.27 -5.85 -2.85
C GLY A 75 -49.28 -4.40 -2.36
N ASN A 76 -48.16 -3.71 -2.59
CA ASN A 76 -48.26 -2.47 -3.34
C ASN A 76 -47.11 -2.40 -4.34
N THR A 77 -47.46 -2.60 -5.61
CA THR A 77 -46.66 -2.30 -6.78
C THR A 77 -46.38 -0.80 -6.81
N GLY A 78 -45.12 -0.42 -6.56
CA GLY A 78 -44.64 0.95 -6.69
C GLY A 78 -43.11 0.92 -6.73
N ASP A 79 -42.57 1.18 -7.91
CA ASP A 79 -41.16 1.45 -8.24
C ASP A 79 -40.08 0.76 -7.39
N THR A 80 -39.51 -0.30 -7.92
CA THR A 80 -38.09 -0.58 -7.65
C THR A 80 -37.28 0.58 -8.21
N ASP A 81 -36.80 1.44 -7.32
CA ASP A 81 -35.91 2.54 -7.66
C ASP A 81 -34.71 2.01 -8.44
N SER A 82 -34.66 2.35 -9.73
CA SER A 82 -33.55 2.13 -10.67
C SER A 82 -32.32 3.01 -10.36
N GLY A 83 -32.15 3.44 -9.11
CA GLY A 83 -31.36 4.62 -8.75
C GLY A 83 -30.06 4.39 -7.98
N VAL A 84 -29.72 3.17 -7.55
CA VAL A 84 -28.48 2.93 -6.79
C VAL A 84 -27.49 2.13 -7.62
N ASP A 85 -26.41 2.78 -8.03
CA ASP A 85 -25.32 2.12 -8.72
C ASP A 85 -24.69 1.01 -7.87
N TRP A 86 -24.26 -0.08 -8.50
CA TRP A 86 -23.78 -1.26 -7.77
C TRP A 86 -22.47 -1.03 -6.99
N TRP A 87 -21.74 0.03 -7.33
CA TRP A 87 -20.56 0.50 -6.58
C TRP A 87 -20.94 1.39 -5.38
N ASN A 88 -22.15 1.94 -5.33
CA ASN A 88 -22.65 2.75 -4.21
C ASN A 88 -23.34 1.93 -3.12
N VAL A 89 -23.65 0.66 -3.37
CA VAL A 89 -24.28 -0.21 -2.37
C VAL A 89 -23.21 -0.60 -1.34
N THR A 90 -23.22 0.14 -0.22
CA THR A 90 -22.53 -0.11 1.05
C THR A 90 -21.56 -1.29 0.98
N THR A 91 -20.27 -0.97 0.87
CA THR A 91 -19.22 -1.85 1.37
C THR A 91 -19.69 -2.37 2.73
N THR A 92 -19.81 -3.69 2.86
CA THR A 92 -19.81 -4.30 4.19
C THR A 92 -18.65 -3.63 4.92
N GLN A 93 -18.93 -2.91 6.00
CA GLN A 93 -17.87 -2.52 6.91
C GLN A 93 -17.14 -3.82 7.19
N ASP A 94 -15.91 -3.97 6.69
CA ASP A 94 -15.05 -5.03 7.14
C ASP A 94 -15.02 -4.84 8.64
N ASN A 95 -15.68 -5.76 9.37
CA ASN A 95 -15.66 -5.75 10.81
C ASN A 95 -14.22 -6.04 11.19
N VAL A 96 -13.42 -4.99 11.32
CA VAL A 96 -12.05 -5.09 11.78
C VAL A 96 -12.15 -5.68 13.18
N ASP A 97 -11.66 -6.90 13.33
CA ASP A 97 -11.55 -7.53 14.63
C ASP A 97 -10.41 -6.84 15.40
N TYR A 98 -10.73 -5.73 16.05
CA TYR A 98 -9.78 -4.96 16.84
C TYR A 98 -9.16 -5.78 17.99
N ALA A 99 -9.82 -6.86 18.43
CA ALA A 99 -9.29 -7.75 19.47
C ALA A 99 -8.16 -8.65 18.93
N SER A 100 -8.15 -8.96 17.63
CA SER A 100 -7.09 -9.72 16.97
C SER A 100 -5.80 -8.91 16.73
N LEU A 101 -5.87 -7.58 16.74
CA LEU A 101 -4.72 -6.73 16.44
C LEU A 101 -3.62 -6.89 17.52
N PRO A 102 -2.34 -7.02 17.12
CA PRO A 102 -1.23 -7.14 18.05
C PRO A 102 -1.03 -5.82 18.79
N LEU A 103 -0.90 -5.88 20.11
CA LEU A 103 -0.75 -4.67 20.92
C LEU A 103 0.72 -4.34 21.22
N ASP A 104 1.66 -5.25 20.95
CA ASP A 104 3.11 -5.13 21.16
C ASP A 104 3.92 -4.93 19.86
N VAL A 105 3.27 -4.51 18.78
CA VAL A 105 3.91 -4.21 17.49
C VAL A 105 3.62 -2.78 17.10
N TRP A 106 4.67 -2.03 16.74
CA TRP A 106 4.52 -0.71 16.17
C TRP A 106 4.16 -0.84 14.69
N ASN A 107 2.98 -0.35 14.33
CA ASN A 107 2.58 -0.19 12.93
C ASN A 107 1.61 1.00 12.86
N PRO A 108 2.06 2.15 12.33
CA PRO A 108 1.26 3.36 12.33
C PRO A 108 0.04 3.27 11.42
N LEU A 109 -0.17 2.19 10.67
CA LEU A 109 -1.33 2.03 9.80
C LEU A 109 -2.35 1.00 10.31
N LEU A 110 -2.07 0.33 11.44
CA LEU A 110 -3.08 -0.51 12.09
C LEU A 110 -4.12 0.35 12.82
N PRO A 111 -5.43 0.12 12.59
CA PRO A 111 -6.48 0.94 13.17
C PRO A 111 -6.82 0.51 14.60
N HIS A 112 -5.89 0.67 15.54
CA HIS A 112 -6.13 0.32 16.93
C HIS A 112 -7.25 1.16 17.55
N ASN A 113 -8.20 0.48 18.19
CA ASN A 113 -9.22 1.13 19.03
C ASN A 113 -8.82 1.18 20.52
N THR A 114 -7.57 0.83 20.82
CA THR A 114 -7.04 0.72 22.18
C THR A 114 -6.08 1.88 22.43
N GLY A 115 -6.30 2.63 23.52
CA GLY A 115 -5.47 3.79 23.87
C GLY A 115 -4.11 3.40 24.45
N LEU A 116 -3.22 4.39 24.50
CA LEU A 116 -1.90 4.25 25.10
C LEU A 116 -1.97 4.49 26.62
N SER A 117 -1.16 3.76 27.39
CA SER A 117 -1.17 3.82 28.87
C SER A 117 0.05 4.53 29.45
N GLU A 118 1.18 4.51 28.75
CA GLU A 118 2.46 5.05 29.23
C GLU A 118 3.35 5.39 28.05
N ILE A 119 4.17 6.44 28.17
CA ILE A 119 5.21 6.83 27.20
C ILE A 119 6.54 6.99 27.93
N ALA A 120 7.61 6.51 27.30
CA ALA A 120 8.98 6.75 27.70
C ALA A 120 9.81 7.21 26.49
N VAL A 121 10.89 7.93 26.77
CA VAL A 121 11.91 8.30 25.78
C VAL A 121 13.20 7.65 26.24
N THR A 122 13.86 6.90 25.37
CA THR A 122 15.07 6.16 25.72
C THR A 122 16.16 6.40 24.70
N ARG A 123 17.38 6.62 25.21
CA ARG A 123 18.58 6.75 24.40
C ARG A 123 19.45 5.50 24.54
N CYS A 124 19.84 4.91 23.43
CA CYS A 124 20.78 3.79 23.37
C CYS A 124 22.02 4.13 22.53
N LEU A 125 23.19 3.61 22.91
CA LEU A 125 24.44 3.80 22.15
C LEU A 125 24.65 2.75 21.06
N VAL A 126 23.84 1.70 21.06
CA VAL A 126 23.86 0.63 20.05
C VAL A 126 22.52 0.58 19.34
N GLU A 127 22.51 0.03 18.12
CA GLU A 127 21.26 -0.15 17.38
C GLU A 127 20.30 -1.02 18.20
N PRO A 128 19.07 -0.55 18.45
CA PRO A 128 18.21 -1.21 19.43
C PRO A 128 17.69 -2.59 18.98
N ASN A 129 17.80 -2.95 17.69
CA ASN A 129 17.57 -4.33 17.21
C ASN A 129 18.66 -5.32 17.67
N LEU A 130 19.88 -4.85 17.86
CA LEU A 130 21.01 -5.68 18.33
C LEU A 130 21.07 -5.76 19.86
N GLY A 131 20.43 -4.80 20.55
CA GLY A 131 20.48 -4.62 21.99
C GLY A 131 19.11 -4.55 22.66
N GLU A 132 18.11 -5.30 22.21
CA GLU A 132 16.70 -5.13 22.61
C GLU A 132 16.49 -4.98 24.13
N ARG A 133 17.11 -5.82 24.96
CA ARG A 133 17.00 -5.72 26.43
C ARG A 133 17.79 -4.56 27.06
N LEU A 134 18.83 -4.06 26.39
CA LEU A 134 19.67 -2.96 26.86
C LEU A 134 19.08 -1.59 26.53
N CYS A 135 18.35 -1.51 25.41
CA CYS A 135 17.83 -0.27 24.88
C CYS A 135 16.35 -0.04 25.17
N THR A 136 15.64 -1.04 25.69
CA THR A 136 14.23 -0.90 26.11
C THR A 136 14.15 -0.28 27.50
N PRO A 137 13.13 0.56 27.77
CA PRO A 137 12.93 1.08 29.12
C PRO A 137 12.66 -0.05 30.12
N ASP A 138 13.08 0.14 31.36
CA ASP A 138 12.90 -0.85 32.42
C ASP A 138 11.42 -1.25 32.57
N THR A 139 11.19 -2.54 32.83
CA THR A 139 9.86 -3.09 33.08
C THR A 139 9.91 -4.30 34.01
N THR A 140 8.75 -4.61 34.59
CA THR A 140 8.49 -5.80 35.40
C THR A 140 7.31 -6.56 34.79
N SER A 141 7.22 -7.87 35.05
CA SER A 141 6.09 -8.68 34.56
C SER A 141 4.73 -8.17 35.05
N GLU A 142 4.68 -7.53 36.22
CA GLU A 142 3.46 -6.89 36.72
C GLU A 142 3.11 -5.62 35.92
N GLN A 143 4.08 -4.77 35.64
CA GLN A 143 3.88 -3.59 34.79
C GLN A 143 3.46 -3.97 33.37
N ASP A 144 4.07 -4.98 32.77
CA ASP A 144 3.68 -5.49 31.45
C ASP A 144 2.24 -6.06 31.47
N ALA A 145 1.86 -6.77 32.54
CA ALA A 145 0.51 -7.31 32.68
C ALA A 145 -0.58 -6.24 32.87
N ILE A 146 -0.22 -5.09 33.44
CA ILE A 146 -1.14 -3.98 33.73
C ILE A 146 -1.18 -2.99 32.56
N LYS A 147 -0.03 -2.44 32.22
CA LYS A 147 0.10 -1.33 31.26
C LYS A 147 0.33 -1.80 29.83
N GLY A 148 0.70 -3.07 29.63
CA GLY A 148 1.16 -3.60 28.34
C GLY A 148 2.69 -3.59 28.23
N LYS A 149 3.22 -4.32 27.26
CA LYS A 149 4.65 -4.30 26.96
C LYS A 149 5.06 -2.98 26.30
N TRP A 150 6.34 -2.66 26.40
CA TRP A 150 6.92 -1.56 25.64
C TRP A 150 6.91 -1.85 24.15
N VAL A 151 6.46 -0.87 23.38
CA VAL A 151 6.47 -0.83 21.92
C VAL A 151 7.34 0.34 21.49
N ARG A 152 8.34 0.08 20.65
CA ARG A 152 9.25 1.09 20.14
C ARG A 152 8.64 1.75 18.90
N VAL A 153 8.59 3.07 18.88
CA VAL A 153 8.41 3.85 17.65
C VAL A 153 9.74 3.80 16.90
N GLU A 154 9.76 3.10 15.76
CA GLU A 154 10.98 2.73 15.04
C GLU A 154 11.88 3.91 14.64
N PRO A 155 11.34 5.04 14.12
CA PRO A 155 12.18 6.15 13.70
C PRO A 155 13.02 6.72 14.84
N ASN A 156 14.32 6.88 14.57
CA ASN A 156 15.29 7.44 15.51
C ASN A 156 15.29 8.97 15.42
N LEU A 157 14.93 9.67 16.50
CA LEU A 157 14.93 11.14 16.54
C LEU A 157 16.33 11.74 16.31
N ASN A 158 17.39 10.99 16.58
CA ASN A 158 18.77 11.41 16.37
C ASN A 158 19.34 10.99 15.00
N LEU A 159 18.51 10.50 14.08
CA LEU A 159 18.97 9.90 12.80
C LEU A 159 19.92 10.83 12.03
N GLU A 160 19.59 12.11 11.91
CA GLU A 160 20.42 13.11 11.20
C GLU A 160 21.53 13.74 12.07
N ASN A 161 21.53 13.47 13.38
CA ASN A 161 22.50 14.03 14.33
C ASN A 161 23.79 13.19 14.46
N GLY A 162 23.95 12.16 13.61
CA GLY A 162 25.13 11.32 13.51
C GLY A 162 25.24 10.24 14.58
N TYR A 163 26.05 9.21 14.27
CA TYR A 163 26.15 7.97 15.05
C TYR A 163 26.48 8.18 16.55
N LEU A 164 27.33 9.15 16.90
CA LEU A 164 27.72 9.42 18.29
C LEU A 164 26.55 9.97 19.14
N SER A 165 25.52 10.51 18.51
CA SER A 165 24.30 10.95 19.18
C SER A 165 23.49 9.77 19.71
N GLY A 166 23.76 8.55 19.24
CA GLY A 166 23.04 7.33 19.63
C GLY A 166 21.62 7.28 19.05
N TRP A 167 20.89 6.21 19.36
CA TRP A 167 19.49 6.01 18.99
C TRP A 167 18.60 6.58 20.07
N LEU A 168 17.77 7.56 19.72
CA LEU A 168 16.79 8.15 20.59
C LEU A 168 15.40 7.80 20.06
N ASN A 169 14.73 6.88 20.75
CA ASN A 169 13.43 6.36 20.35
C ASN A 169 12.38 6.69 21.40
N ILE A 170 11.14 6.84 20.92
CA ILE A 170 9.95 6.92 21.76
C ILE A 170 9.45 5.50 21.97
N TYR A 171 9.06 5.19 23.19
CA TYR A 171 8.40 3.94 23.55
C TYR A 171 7.02 4.26 24.11
N TYR A 172 6.02 3.48 23.74
CA TYR A 172 4.72 3.53 24.39
C TYR A 172 4.29 2.16 24.88
N ARG A 173 3.26 2.14 25.73
CA ARG A 173 2.53 0.93 26.11
C ARG A 173 1.08 1.04 25.73
N ARG A 174 0.47 -0.10 25.45
CA ARG A 174 -0.93 -0.23 25.06
C ARG A 174 -1.56 -1.38 25.83
N THR A 175 -2.77 -1.21 26.34
CA THR A 175 -3.47 -2.23 27.14
C THR A 175 -4.96 -2.21 26.89
N ARG A 176 -5.61 -3.39 26.86
CA ARG A 176 -7.08 -3.51 26.78
C ARG A 176 -7.77 -3.46 28.14
N ARG A 177 -7.00 -3.37 29.23
CA ARG A 177 -7.54 -3.24 30.57
C ARG A 177 -8.43 -2.01 30.68
N GLN A 178 -9.57 -2.18 31.35
CA GLN A 178 -10.56 -1.12 31.48
C GLN A 178 -10.30 -0.21 32.68
N ASP A 179 -9.52 -0.66 33.66
CA ASP A 179 -9.23 0.02 34.92
C ASP A 179 -7.98 0.91 34.89
N ILE A 180 -7.46 1.24 33.69
CA ILE A 180 -6.24 2.02 33.51
C ILE A 180 -6.54 3.35 32.83
N ASN A 181 -5.99 4.42 33.39
CA ASN A 181 -6.04 5.75 32.79
C ASN A 181 -5.28 5.76 31.45
N LEU A 182 -5.94 6.25 30.40
CA LEU A 182 -5.37 6.27 29.05
C LEU A 182 -4.91 7.68 28.66
N ILE A 183 -3.92 7.73 27.78
CA ILE A 183 -3.32 8.97 27.31
C ILE A 183 -4.28 9.68 26.37
N THR A 184 -4.54 10.94 26.68
CA THR A 184 -5.50 11.79 25.94
C THR A 184 -4.84 12.99 25.29
N ASN A 185 -3.65 13.39 25.73
CA ASN A 185 -2.95 14.53 25.16
C ASN A 185 -1.44 14.39 25.31
N ILE A 186 -0.68 15.01 24.41
CA ILE A 186 0.78 15.12 24.43
C ILE A 186 1.16 16.57 24.14
N ARG A 187 2.14 17.10 24.87
CA ARG A 187 2.74 18.41 24.65
C ARG A 187 4.26 18.29 24.68
N LEU A 188 4.93 19.09 23.85
CA LEU A 188 6.38 19.19 23.86
C LEU A 188 6.75 20.55 24.44
N LEU A 189 7.47 20.55 25.56
CA LEU A 189 7.77 21.76 26.32
C LEU A 189 9.26 21.88 26.62
N PRO A 190 9.84 23.10 26.57
CA PRO A 190 11.19 23.37 27.04
C PRO A 190 11.41 22.98 28.51
N GLU A 191 12.67 22.87 28.93
CA GLU A 191 13.05 22.43 30.28
C GLU A 191 12.37 23.18 31.43
N HIS A 192 12.15 24.48 31.29
CA HIS A 192 11.61 25.36 32.33
C HIS A 192 10.12 25.66 32.17
N GLU A 193 9.44 24.92 31.29
CA GLU A 193 7.99 25.03 31.08
C GLU A 193 7.30 23.73 31.50
N GLU A 194 6.11 23.87 32.05
CA GLU A 194 5.27 22.76 32.47
C GLU A 194 3.81 23.00 32.05
N PRO A 195 3.05 21.94 31.75
CA PRO A 195 1.65 22.11 31.38
C PRO A 195 0.87 22.61 32.59
N TYR A 196 -0.05 23.56 32.36
CA TYR A 196 -0.98 24.05 33.37
C TYR A 196 -2.43 23.73 32.99
N PRO A 197 -3.25 23.19 33.91
CA PRO A 197 -2.86 22.64 35.21
C PRO A 197 -1.97 21.38 35.05
N ILE A 198 -1.07 21.15 36.01
CA ILE A 198 -0.09 20.05 35.99
C ILE A 198 -0.70 18.69 36.35
N ASP A 199 -1.89 18.70 36.95
CA ASP A 199 -2.58 17.48 37.39
C ASP A 199 -2.70 16.47 36.24
N ASN A 200 -2.40 15.21 36.54
CA ASN A 200 -2.42 14.07 35.61
C ASN A 200 -1.47 14.17 34.40
N TRP A 201 -0.63 15.19 34.29
CA TRP A 201 0.47 15.21 33.34
C TRP A 201 1.67 14.44 33.87
N LYS A 202 2.34 13.72 32.96
CA LYS A 202 3.57 12.99 33.21
C LYS A 202 4.63 13.47 32.22
N LYS A 203 5.83 13.73 32.72
CA LYS A 203 7.01 14.07 31.94
C LYS A 203 7.77 12.79 31.60
N ALA A 204 8.20 12.63 30.35
CA ALA A 204 9.16 11.59 30.00
C ALA A 204 10.54 11.92 30.60
N ASP A 205 11.24 10.89 31.10
CA ASP A 205 12.47 11.07 31.88
C ASP A 205 13.62 11.71 31.09
N LEU A 206 13.73 11.38 29.79
CA LEU A 206 14.76 11.90 28.90
C LEU A 206 14.24 12.99 27.96
N SER A 207 15.13 13.95 27.69
CA SER A 207 14.92 14.98 26.66
C SER A 207 14.85 14.35 25.26
N LEU A 208 13.99 14.89 24.41
CA LEU A 208 13.92 14.61 22.98
C LEU A 208 15.15 15.09 22.20
N HIS A 209 16.08 15.79 22.86
CA HIS A 209 17.39 16.16 22.34
C HIS A 209 18.55 15.41 23.05
N ALA A 210 18.26 14.34 23.80
CA ALA A 210 19.30 13.59 24.48
C ALA A 210 20.34 13.05 23.48
N GLY A 211 21.62 13.38 23.70
CA GLY A 211 22.71 13.00 22.80
C GLY A 211 23.02 14.02 21.72
N VAL A 212 22.17 15.03 21.49
CA VAL A 212 22.40 16.10 20.51
C VAL A 212 23.15 17.25 21.17
N LEU A 213 24.31 17.61 20.61
CA LEU A 213 25.14 18.68 21.16
C LEU A 213 24.50 20.05 20.92
N ARG A 214 24.59 20.95 21.92
CA ARG A 214 24.16 22.37 21.82
C ARG A 214 22.67 22.58 21.49
N SER A 215 21.83 21.56 21.68
CA SER A 215 20.37 21.70 21.58
C SER A 215 19.76 21.88 22.97
N PRO A 216 18.93 22.92 23.21
CA PRO A 216 18.29 23.14 24.50
C PRO A 216 17.31 22.01 24.81
N PRO A 217 17.17 21.50 26.06
CA PRO A 217 16.32 20.34 26.30
C PRO A 217 14.84 20.59 25.97
N LEU A 218 14.22 19.60 25.33
CA LEU A 218 12.80 19.57 24.99
C LEU A 218 12.21 18.28 25.56
N TYR A 219 11.10 18.37 26.29
CA TYR A 219 10.52 17.23 26.98
C TYR A 219 9.12 16.90 26.47
N LEU A 220 8.88 15.60 26.31
CA LEU A 220 7.55 15.06 26.05
C LEU A 220 6.79 14.99 27.36
N TRP A 221 5.64 15.65 27.39
CA TRP A 221 4.64 15.55 28.45
C TRP A 221 3.40 14.86 27.90
N TYR A 222 2.81 13.94 28.67
CA TYR A 222 1.55 13.28 28.29
C TYR A 222 0.54 13.33 29.43
N HIS A 223 -0.73 13.55 29.07
CA HIS A 223 -1.83 13.67 30.01
C HIS A 223 -2.61 12.36 30.13
N LEU A 224 -2.75 11.87 31.35
CA LEU A 224 -3.58 10.71 31.69
C LEU A 224 -5.03 11.15 31.91
N GLY A 225 -5.92 10.67 31.05
CA GLY A 225 -7.36 10.91 31.14
C GLY A 225 -8.06 9.94 32.08
N LYS A 226 -9.33 9.66 31.79
CA LYS A 226 -10.15 8.68 32.54
C LYS A 226 -9.68 7.24 32.31
N THR A 227 -10.15 6.34 33.15
CA THR A 227 -9.99 4.90 32.91
C THR A 227 -10.84 4.46 31.72
N ALA A 228 -10.45 3.41 30.99
CA ALA A 228 -11.18 3.01 29.78
C ALA A 228 -12.65 2.62 30.04
N SER A 229 -12.99 2.15 31.25
CA SER A 229 -14.37 1.88 31.68
C SER A 229 -15.21 3.15 31.90
N GLU A 230 -14.59 4.27 32.26
CA GLU A 230 -15.25 5.55 32.51
C GLU A 230 -15.34 6.43 31.25
N MET A 231 -14.67 6.03 30.16
CA MET A 231 -14.64 6.79 28.92
C MET A 231 -15.96 6.66 28.15
N THR A 232 -16.54 7.81 27.83
CA THR A 232 -17.64 7.93 26.85
C THR A 232 -17.17 7.59 25.44
N ALA A 233 -18.10 7.45 24.48
CA ALA A 233 -17.74 7.27 23.07
C ALA A 233 -16.89 8.43 22.53
N GLU A 234 -17.18 9.67 22.96
CA GLU A 234 -16.41 10.86 22.59
C GLU A 234 -15.02 10.86 23.21
N ASP A 235 -14.89 10.44 24.48
CA ASP A 235 -13.59 10.26 25.13
C ASP A 235 -12.73 9.23 24.35
N LYS A 236 -13.32 8.11 23.94
CA LYS A 236 -12.65 7.06 23.14
C LYS A 236 -12.28 7.54 21.74
N ALA A 237 -13.06 8.43 21.13
CA ALA A 237 -12.74 9.02 19.84
C ALA A 237 -11.53 9.98 19.92
N ASN A 238 -11.33 10.62 21.08
CA ASN A 238 -10.28 11.62 21.29
C ASN A 238 -9.01 11.08 21.97
N MET A 239 -9.04 9.85 22.50
CA MET A 239 -7.87 9.21 23.11
C MET A 239 -6.78 8.96 22.06
N ILE A 240 -5.52 9.01 22.49
CA ILE A 240 -4.40 8.74 21.59
C ILE A 240 -4.24 7.23 21.47
N THR A 241 -4.30 6.74 20.22
CA THR A 241 -4.24 5.30 19.89
C THR A 241 -2.90 4.91 19.28
N GLU A 242 -2.16 5.85 18.68
CA GLU A 242 -0.88 5.59 18.05
C GLU A 242 0.03 6.84 18.04
N ILE A 243 1.34 6.60 18.07
CA ILE A 243 2.40 7.61 17.93
C ILE A 243 3.30 7.22 16.77
N ASP A 244 3.64 8.21 15.96
CA ASP A 244 4.58 8.10 14.86
C ASP A 244 5.59 9.26 14.90
N VAL A 245 6.71 9.10 14.21
CA VAL A 245 7.71 10.13 13.98
C VAL A 245 7.96 10.24 12.49
N THR A 246 7.77 11.44 11.95
CA THR A 246 7.96 11.76 10.54
C THR A 246 9.00 12.86 10.39
N PHE A 247 9.79 12.79 9.34
CA PHE A 247 10.79 13.79 8.98
C PHE A 247 10.31 14.67 7.82
N GLY A 248 10.72 15.93 7.83
CA GLY A 248 10.22 16.95 6.91
C GLY A 248 8.92 17.61 7.37
N ASP A 249 8.58 18.71 6.70
CA ASP A 249 7.45 19.57 7.09
C ASP A 249 6.11 19.17 6.47
N ASN A 250 6.09 18.26 5.50
CA ASN A 250 4.88 17.74 4.84
C ASN A 250 3.95 17.00 5.82
N ASP A 251 2.66 16.88 5.47
CA ASP A 251 1.64 16.25 6.31
C ASP A 251 2.01 14.79 6.69
N PRO A 252 1.64 14.34 7.90
CA PRO A 252 1.85 12.95 8.31
C PRO A 252 0.82 12.03 7.63
N TRP A 253 0.90 10.73 7.93
CA TRP A 253 -0.06 9.73 7.46
C TRP A 253 -1.52 10.13 7.69
N TYR A 254 -2.42 9.60 6.85
CA TYR A 254 -3.85 9.81 6.98
C TYR A 254 -4.35 9.58 8.43
N GLY A 255 -5.05 10.60 8.96
CA GLY A 255 -5.63 10.57 10.29
C GLY A 255 -4.67 10.97 11.44
N PHE A 256 -3.38 11.13 11.16
CA PHE A 256 -2.44 11.67 12.15
C PHE A 256 -2.45 13.20 12.17
N GLU A 257 -2.08 13.76 13.31
CA GLU A 257 -1.83 15.18 13.51
C GLU A 257 -0.42 15.39 14.09
N LYS A 258 0.31 16.38 13.56
CA LYS A 258 1.63 16.76 14.08
C LYS A 258 1.49 17.52 15.40
N ILE A 259 2.31 17.17 16.37
CA ILE A 259 2.44 17.91 17.62
C ILE A 259 3.45 19.04 17.41
N GLN A 260 3.12 20.23 17.92
CA GLN A 260 3.98 21.41 17.90
C GLN A 260 4.68 21.63 19.24
N PRO A 261 5.90 22.21 19.26
CA PRO A 261 6.79 22.43 18.10
C PRO A 261 7.38 21.12 17.54
N PRO A 262 8.07 21.12 16.38
CA PRO A 262 8.87 19.97 15.97
C PRO A 262 9.91 19.58 17.03
N THR A 263 10.29 18.29 17.08
CA THR A 263 11.38 17.81 17.93
C THR A 263 12.74 18.20 17.41
N THR A 264 12.87 18.55 16.13
CA THR A 264 14.09 19.12 15.57
C THR A 264 13.67 20.09 14.50
N HIS A 265 14.23 21.30 14.52
CA HIS A 265 13.98 22.29 13.48
C HIS A 265 14.90 22.05 12.30
N ALA A 266 14.39 22.25 11.09
CA ALA A 266 15.21 22.19 9.88
C ALA A 266 16.37 23.20 9.96
N ASN A 267 17.58 22.75 9.62
CA ASN A 267 18.77 23.59 9.62
C ASN A 267 19.81 23.08 8.60
N GLY A 268 19.91 23.80 7.49
CA GLY A 268 20.80 23.43 6.39
C GLY A 268 20.39 22.10 5.79
N LYS A 269 21.17 21.04 6.06
CA LYS A 269 20.88 19.68 5.57
C LYS A 269 19.94 18.88 6.47
N ILE A 270 19.85 19.24 7.76
CA ILE A 270 19.00 18.55 8.73
C ILE A 270 17.55 18.90 8.43
N GLN A 271 16.71 17.88 8.27
CA GLN A 271 15.27 18.04 8.13
C GLN A 271 14.61 18.20 9.49
N SER A 272 13.41 18.78 9.48
CA SER A 272 12.61 18.82 10.71
C SER A 272 12.19 17.40 11.10
N ALA A 273 12.10 17.14 12.39
CA ALA A 273 11.53 15.90 12.92
C ALA A 273 10.27 16.25 13.72
N HIS A 274 9.19 15.52 13.49
CA HIS A 274 7.88 15.78 14.08
C HIS A 274 7.35 14.52 14.73
N ILE A 275 6.83 14.65 15.95
CA ILE A 275 6.00 13.60 16.56
C ILE A 275 4.57 13.81 16.05
N SER A 276 3.98 12.74 15.54
CA SER A 276 2.61 12.71 15.05
C SER A 276 1.78 11.73 15.86
N ILE A 277 0.52 12.06 16.10
CA ILE A 277 -0.40 11.20 16.86
C ILE A 277 -1.68 10.93 16.11
N ARG A 278 -2.28 9.76 16.35
CA ARG A 278 -3.64 9.47 15.92
C ARG A 278 -4.57 9.39 17.13
N ARG A 279 -5.73 10.02 16.96
CA ARG A 279 -6.84 9.98 17.93
C ARG A 279 -7.91 9.03 17.47
N GLY A 280 -8.34 8.16 18.37
CA GLY A 280 -9.36 7.15 18.11
C GLY A 280 -9.03 6.26 16.90
N VAL A 281 -10.07 5.74 16.26
CA VAL A 281 -9.95 4.95 15.03
C VAL A 281 -10.31 5.84 13.84
N LYS A 282 -9.34 6.11 12.97
CA LYS A 282 -9.56 6.81 11.71
C LYS A 282 -9.24 5.86 10.55
N GLN A 283 -10.27 5.20 10.03
CA GLN A 283 -10.13 4.30 8.88
C GLN A 283 -9.87 5.12 7.60
N PRO A 284 -8.82 4.81 6.84
CA PRO A 284 -8.61 5.36 5.51
C PRO A 284 -9.79 5.03 4.60
N PRO A 285 -10.30 5.98 3.79
CA PRO A 285 -11.37 5.70 2.84
C PRO A 285 -10.86 4.72 1.77
N ARG A 286 -11.70 3.76 1.41
CA ARG A 286 -11.39 2.75 0.39
C ARG A 286 -11.67 3.29 -1.01
N ALA A 287 -10.91 2.82 -1.98
CA ALA A 287 -11.22 3.01 -3.39
C ALA A 287 -12.55 2.35 -3.73
N GLN A 288 -13.34 3.02 -4.57
CA GLN A 288 -14.48 2.37 -5.20
C GLN A 288 -13.99 1.31 -6.18
N PRO A 289 -14.74 0.21 -6.39
CA PRO A 289 -14.42 -0.74 -7.46
C PRO A 289 -14.34 -0.02 -8.80
N LEU A 290 -13.32 -0.33 -9.61
CA LEU A 290 -13.16 0.30 -10.91
C LEU A 290 -14.32 -0.07 -11.85
N HIS A 291 -14.94 0.95 -12.44
CA HIS A 291 -16.05 0.79 -13.37
C HIS A 291 -15.98 1.83 -14.49
N PHE A 292 -16.54 1.49 -15.64
CA PHE A 292 -16.82 2.44 -16.70
C PHE A 292 -17.96 3.38 -16.30
N SER A 293 -18.02 4.55 -16.92
CA SER A 293 -19.22 5.39 -16.90
C SER A 293 -20.38 4.67 -17.61
N ARG A 294 -21.61 5.17 -17.42
CA ARG A 294 -22.80 4.61 -18.10
C ARG A 294 -22.71 4.77 -19.62
N GLU A 295 -21.98 5.78 -20.07
CA GLU A 295 -21.66 6.09 -21.47
C GLU A 295 -20.49 5.26 -22.02
N GLY A 296 -19.86 4.41 -21.20
CA GLY A 296 -18.78 3.54 -21.62
C GLY A 296 -17.41 4.20 -21.65
N GLY A 297 -17.21 5.29 -20.92
CA GLY A 297 -15.92 5.96 -20.75
C GLY A 297 -15.16 5.48 -19.50
N PHE A 298 -13.83 5.45 -19.58
CA PHE A 298 -12.92 5.26 -18.46
C PHE A 298 -11.58 5.94 -18.76
N LYS A 299 -11.07 6.77 -17.84
CA LYS A 299 -9.84 7.55 -18.04
C LYS A 299 -8.78 7.19 -17.02
N ILE A 300 -7.56 6.96 -17.50
CA ILE A 300 -6.37 6.69 -16.68
C ILE A 300 -5.36 7.82 -16.86
N LEU A 301 -4.89 8.39 -15.75
CA LEU A 301 -3.73 9.30 -15.72
C LEU A 301 -2.50 8.52 -15.25
N GLN A 302 -1.48 8.44 -16.09
CA GLN A 302 -0.18 7.89 -15.71
C GLN A 302 0.73 9.00 -15.20
N ILE A 303 1.26 8.82 -13.99
CA ILE A 303 2.25 9.69 -13.36
C ILE A 303 3.54 8.89 -13.23
N ALA A 304 4.60 9.37 -13.88
CA ALA A 304 5.88 8.68 -13.91
C ALA A 304 6.95 9.46 -13.13
N ASP A 305 7.72 8.73 -12.31
CA ASP A 305 9.00 9.19 -11.76
C ASP A 305 8.86 10.46 -10.88
N LEU A 306 8.18 10.32 -9.75
CA LEU A 306 7.99 11.43 -8.81
C LEU A 306 9.30 11.85 -8.14
N HIS A 307 10.15 10.90 -7.79
CA HIS A 307 11.41 11.16 -7.10
C HIS A 307 11.26 12.04 -5.85
N PHE A 308 10.27 11.75 -5.01
CA PHE A 308 10.11 12.51 -3.77
C PHE A 308 11.19 12.12 -2.76
N SER A 309 11.57 13.09 -1.93
CA SER A 309 12.61 12.94 -0.91
C SER A 309 12.03 13.16 0.48
N VAL A 310 12.81 12.93 1.54
CA VAL A 310 12.40 13.37 2.89
C VAL A 310 12.33 14.89 2.93
N SER A 311 13.36 15.56 2.39
CA SER A 311 13.37 17.01 2.25
C SER A 311 12.28 17.51 1.29
N PRO A 312 11.97 18.81 1.27
CA PRO A 312 11.08 19.41 0.27
C PRO A 312 11.53 19.22 -1.19
N GLY A 313 12.75 18.71 -1.42
CA GLY A 313 13.29 18.40 -2.74
C GLY A 313 13.99 19.60 -3.38
N THR A 314 14.93 19.31 -4.28
CA THR A 314 15.61 20.29 -5.13
C THR A 314 15.18 20.08 -6.56
N CYS A 315 14.75 21.14 -7.23
CA CYS A 315 14.36 21.03 -8.62
C CYS A 315 15.55 20.68 -9.49
N ARG A 316 15.32 19.79 -10.46
CA ARG A 316 16.34 19.36 -11.42
C ARG A 316 15.93 19.81 -12.81
N ASP A 317 16.92 20.31 -13.56
CA ASP A 317 16.85 20.54 -15.00
C ASP A 317 15.63 21.36 -15.47
N THR A 318 15.26 22.39 -14.70
CA THR A 318 14.20 23.36 -14.99
C THR A 318 14.74 24.79 -15.00
N ASP A 319 14.09 25.68 -15.74
CA ASP A 319 14.37 27.12 -15.79
C ASP A 319 13.59 27.94 -14.75
N ILE A 320 12.73 27.29 -13.93
CA ILE A 320 12.05 27.91 -12.81
C ILE A 320 13.09 28.50 -11.84
N ASN A 321 12.98 29.80 -11.53
CA ASN A 321 13.89 30.48 -10.62
C ASN A 321 13.16 31.58 -9.81
N PRO A 322 13.15 31.52 -8.46
CA PRO A 322 13.72 30.45 -7.64
C PRO A 322 12.85 29.18 -7.69
N CYS A 323 13.50 28.02 -7.82
CA CYS A 323 12.83 26.73 -7.66
C CYS A 323 13.18 26.14 -6.29
N THR A 324 12.23 26.22 -5.37
CA THR A 324 12.37 25.72 -4.00
C THR A 324 11.25 24.74 -3.70
N ALA A 325 11.56 23.64 -3.04
CA ALA A 325 10.60 22.59 -2.68
C ALA A 325 9.96 21.90 -3.90
N SER A 326 10.77 21.17 -4.67
CA SER A 326 10.31 20.50 -5.89
C SER A 326 9.20 19.48 -5.65
N ASP A 327 9.15 18.82 -4.48
CA ASP A 327 8.09 17.87 -4.14
C ASP A 327 6.73 18.59 -3.98
N ASP A 328 6.73 19.77 -3.35
CA ASP A 328 5.52 20.57 -3.15
C ASP A 328 5.05 21.19 -4.48
N MET A 329 5.98 21.70 -5.29
CA MET A 329 5.70 22.18 -6.65
C MET A 329 5.10 21.08 -7.52
N THR A 330 5.66 19.88 -7.46
CA THR A 330 5.14 18.71 -8.17
C THR A 330 3.75 18.35 -7.67
N THR A 331 3.52 18.33 -6.35
CA THR A 331 2.20 18.05 -5.77
C THR A 331 1.13 19.04 -6.24
N ASN A 332 1.48 20.33 -6.37
CA ASN A 332 0.59 21.35 -6.92
C ASN A 332 0.31 21.14 -8.40
N LEU A 333 1.35 20.82 -9.19
CA LEU A 333 1.19 20.49 -10.61
C LEU A 333 0.29 19.26 -10.81
N LEU A 334 0.47 18.21 -10.00
CA LEU A 334 -0.39 17.02 -10.00
C LEU A 334 -1.84 17.39 -9.73
N SER A 335 -2.08 18.22 -8.71
CA SER A 335 -3.43 18.66 -8.35
C SER A 335 -4.10 19.42 -9.51
N HIS A 336 -3.37 20.33 -10.14
CA HIS A 336 -3.85 21.06 -11.32
C HIS A 336 -4.18 20.13 -12.49
N VAL A 337 -3.31 19.16 -12.80
CA VAL A 337 -3.57 18.18 -13.87
C VAL A 337 -4.76 17.27 -13.54
N LEU A 338 -4.94 16.88 -12.27
CA LEU A 338 -6.11 16.10 -11.82
C LEU A 338 -7.41 16.89 -12.02
N ASP A 339 -7.42 18.19 -11.74
CA ASP A 339 -8.58 19.06 -11.97
C ASP A 339 -8.94 19.19 -13.45
N LEU A 340 -7.95 19.23 -14.34
CA LEU A 340 -8.13 19.31 -15.79
C LEU A 340 -8.58 17.99 -16.40
N GLU A 341 -7.88 16.90 -16.08
CA GLU A 341 -8.10 15.61 -16.73
C GLU A 341 -9.22 14.79 -16.11
N LYS A 342 -9.47 14.93 -14.81
CA LYS A 342 -10.49 14.19 -14.05
C LYS A 342 -10.47 12.68 -14.34
N PRO A 343 -9.35 12.00 -14.08
CA PRO A 343 -9.23 10.58 -14.34
C PRO A 343 -10.08 9.74 -13.37
N ASP A 344 -10.51 8.56 -13.82
CA ASP A 344 -11.16 7.54 -13.00
C ASP A 344 -10.13 6.69 -12.23
N LEU A 345 -8.89 6.65 -12.71
CA LEU A 345 -7.77 5.95 -12.08
C LEU A 345 -6.46 6.72 -12.32
N VAL A 346 -5.61 6.79 -11.28
CA VAL A 346 -4.21 7.18 -11.43
C VAL A 346 -3.30 5.95 -11.36
N VAL A 347 -2.27 5.91 -12.22
CA VAL A 347 -1.21 4.89 -12.18
C VAL A 347 0.13 5.56 -11.94
N PHE A 348 0.75 5.31 -10.79
CA PHE A 348 2.15 5.65 -10.52
C PHE A 348 3.07 4.59 -11.13
N SER A 349 3.83 4.96 -12.16
CA SER A 349 4.61 4.00 -12.96
C SER A 349 6.08 3.83 -12.51
N GLY A 350 6.32 3.81 -11.19
CA GLY A 350 7.65 3.63 -10.57
C GLY A 350 8.32 4.93 -10.13
N ASP A 351 9.39 4.76 -9.35
CA ASP A 351 10.23 5.81 -8.76
C ASP A 351 9.41 6.90 -8.05
N GLN A 352 8.54 6.44 -7.15
CA GLN A 352 7.84 7.35 -6.24
C GLN A 352 8.84 8.03 -5.29
N LEU A 353 9.82 7.26 -4.82
CA LEU A 353 10.92 7.72 -3.98
C LEU A 353 12.15 8.02 -4.84
N ASN A 354 12.90 9.06 -4.50
CA ASN A 354 14.08 9.45 -5.26
C ASN A 354 15.26 8.49 -5.09
N GLY A 355 15.32 7.77 -3.98
CA GLY A 355 16.52 7.05 -3.57
C GLY A 355 17.72 7.99 -3.39
N GLN A 356 18.90 7.51 -3.79
CA GLN A 356 20.14 8.30 -3.85
C GLN A 356 20.53 9.00 -2.54
N GLY A 357 20.18 8.42 -1.38
CA GLY A 357 20.46 8.97 -0.06
C GLY A 357 19.55 10.13 0.35
N THR A 358 18.49 10.41 -0.40
CA THR A 358 17.55 11.51 -0.12
C THR A 358 16.20 11.02 0.39
N SER A 359 15.93 9.73 0.25
CA SER A 359 14.76 9.01 0.77
C SER A 359 15.14 8.16 1.99
N TRP A 360 16.12 8.63 2.79
CA TRP A 360 16.70 7.92 3.94
C TRP A 360 15.71 7.56 5.04
N ASP A 361 14.52 8.17 5.04
CA ASP A 361 13.33 7.68 5.74
C ASP A 361 12.19 7.48 4.74
N PRO A 362 12.07 6.30 4.11
CA PRO A 362 11.04 6.00 3.11
C PRO A 362 9.62 6.21 3.64
N MET A 363 9.40 6.02 4.95
CA MET A 363 8.11 6.21 5.60
C MET A 363 7.60 7.64 5.43
N SER A 364 8.45 8.65 5.68
CA SER A 364 8.08 10.05 5.50
C SER A 364 7.76 10.42 4.06
N VAL A 365 8.40 9.75 3.08
CA VAL A 365 8.09 9.95 1.66
C VAL A 365 6.77 9.28 1.28
N LEU A 366 6.55 8.04 1.73
CA LEU A 366 5.32 7.29 1.49
C LEU A 366 4.09 7.97 2.10
N ALA A 367 4.26 8.69 3.22
CA ALA A 367 3.19 9.48 3.83
C ALA A 367 2.73 10.66 2.97
N LYS A 368 3.53 11.12 1.99
CA LYS A 368 3.23 12.33 1.21
C LYS A 368 3.05 12.14 -0.30
N PHE A 369 3.63 11.12 -0.93
CA PHE A 369 3.67 11.04 -2.41
C PHE A 369 2.28 10.96 -3.07
N ALA A 370 1.33 10.28 -2.42
CA ALA A 370 -0.02 10.08 -2.94
C ALA A 370 -0.99 11.24 -2.57
N LYS A 371 -0.53 12.25 -1.84
CA LYS A 371 -1.39 13.28 -1.26
C LYS A 371 -2.32 13.96 -2.28
N ALA A 372 -1.82 14.28 -3.47
CA ALA A 372 -2.61 14.90 -4.51
C ALA A 372 -3.81 14.00 -4.89
N VAL A 373 -3.58 12.72 -5.19
CA VAL A 373 -4.67 11.80 -5.59
C VAL A 373 -5.63 11.49 -4.44
N GLU A 374 -5.13 11.44 -3.21
CA GLU A 374 -5.95 11.24 -2.01
C GLU A 374 -6.93 12.40 -1.79
N GLN A 375 -6.46 13.64 -1.95
CA GLN A 375 -7.29 14.84 -1.80
C GLN A 375 -8.37 14.94 -2.89
N HIS A 376 -8.05 14.49 -4.11
CA HIS A 376 -9.00 14.42 -5.22
C HIS A 376 -9.92 13.18 -5.14
N LYS A 377 -9.69 12.29 -4.18
CA LYS A 377 -10.46 11.05 -3.96
C LYS A 377 -10.45 10.12 -5.18
N VAL A 378 -9.35 10.14 -5.93
CA VAL A 378 -9.18 9.33 -7.13
C VAL A 378 -8.53 7.99 -6.73
N PRO A 379 -9.12 6.85 -7.11
CA PRO A 379 -8.47 5.55 -6.97
C PRO A 379 -7.10 5.54 -7.63
N TRP A 380 -6.11 4.90 -7.02
CA TRP A 380 -4.77 4.85 -7.58
C TRP A 380 -4.11 3.48 -7.42
N ALA A 381 -3.26 3.16 -8.38
CA ALA A 381 -2.42 1.97 -8.42
C ALA A 381 -0.96 2.39 -8.60
N ALA A 382 -0.02 1.53 -8.21
CA ALA A 382 1.41 1.80 -8.31
C ALA A 382 2.21 0.54 -8.68
N VAL A 383 3.29 0.74 -9.42
CA VAL A 383 4.39 -0.22 -9.59
C VAL A 383 5.66 0.39 -9.02
N PHE A 384 6.58 -0.46 -8.59
CA PHE A 384 7.90 -0.01 -8.15
C PHE A 384 8.84 0.24 -9.32
N GLY A 385 9.73 1.20 -9.13
CA GLY A 385 10.91 1.43 -9.95
C GLY A 385 12.20 0.96 -9.29
N ASN A 386 13.31 1.42 -9.86
CA ASN A 386 14.65 1.06 -9.40
C ASN A 386 15.12 1.89 -8.20
N HIS A 387 14.61 3.12 -8.03
CA HIS A 387 14.98 3.99 -6.91
C HIS A 387 14.22 3.68 -5.62
N ASP A 388 13.03 3.08 -5.71
CA ASP A 388 12.13 2.95 -4.56
C ASP A 388 12.70 2.18 -3.36
N GLU A 389 13.63 1.25 -3.58
CA GLU A 389 14.25 0.44 -2.51
C GLU A 389 15.71 0.85 -2.18
N GLU A 390 16.26 1.88 -2.81
CA GLU A 390 17.69 2.22 -2.66
C GLU A 390 18.10 2.64 -1.25
N ASP A 391 17.20 3.31 -0.52
CA ASP A 391 17.51 3.96 0.76
C ASP A 391 16.95 3.21 1.98
N GLY A 392 16.54 1.94 1.84
CA GLY A 392 16.39 1.04 2.98
C GLY A 392 15.14 0.15 3.00
N VAL A 393 13.95 0.73 3.24
CA VAL A 393 12.72 -0.05 3.51
C VAL A 393 12.39 -0.95 2.32
N SER A 394 12.22 -2.25 2.57
CA SER A 394 12.00 -3.22 1.49
C SER A 394 10.67 -3.00 0.76
N LYS A 395 10.61 -3.36 -0.53
CA LYS A 395 9.37 -3.27 -1.33
C LYS A 395 8.19 -4.00 -0.67
N GLN A 396 8.44 -5.11 0.04
CA GLN A 396 7.41 -5.85 0.77
C GLN A 396 6.80 -5.02 1.91
N ALA A 397 7.64 -4.29 2.66
CA ALA A 397 7.15 -3.40 3.71
C ALA A 397 6.43 -2.19 3.09
N GLN A 398 6.97 -1.59 2.03
CA GLN A 398 6.35 -0.45 1.34
C GLN A 398 4.96 -0.79 0.80
N VAL A 399 4.76 -1.95 0.18
CA VAL A 399 3.41 -2.38 -0.28
C VAL A 399 2.43 -2.42 0.87
N MET A 400 2.81 -2.99 2.02
CA MET A 400 1.89 -3.08 3.16
C MET A 400 1.43 -1.69 3.61
N LEU A 401 2.32 -0.70 3.49
CA LEU A 401 2.00 0.68 3.82
C LEU A 401 1.09 1.32 2.76
N MET A 402 1.46 1.20 1.48
CA MET A 402 0.67 1.71 0.37
C MET A 402 -0.75 1.12 0.33
N LYS A 403 -0.94 -0.15 0.70
CA LYS A 403 -2.25 -0.81 0.80
C LYS A 403 -3.18 -0.21 1.85
N ALA A 404 -2.60 0.43 2.87
CA ALA A 404 -3.34 1.06 3.94
C ALA A 404 -3.56 2.56 3.70
N LEU A 405 -3.08 3.11 2.57
CA LEU A 405 -3.35 4.50 2.20
C LEU A 405 -4.76 4.67 1.61
N PRO A 406 -5.36 5.88 1.77
CA PRO A 406 -6.62 6.24 1.14
C PRO A 406 -6.64 5.95 -0.37
N TYR A 407 -7.74 5.38 -0.85
CA TYR A 407 -7.99 5.13 -2.28
C TYR A 407 -6.96 4.26 -3.02
N SER A 408 -6.09 3.56 -2.29
CA SER A 408 -5.12 2.63 -2.86
C SER A 408 -5.77 1.35 -3.39
N LEU A 409 -5.33 0.92 -4.57
CA LEU A 409 -5.63 -0.37 -5.21
C LEU A 409 -4.38 -1.26 -5.34
N VAL A 410 -3.28 -0.87 -4.69
CA VAL A 410 -2.03 -1.65 -4.72
C VAL A 410 -2.25 -3.01 -4.11
N GLU A 411 -1.64 -4.04 -4.69
CA GLU A 411 -1.66 -5.39 -4.14
C GLU A 411 -0.24 -5.96 -4.07
N GLN A 412 0.03 -6.83 -3.10
CA GLN A 412 1.36 -7.44 -2.95
C GLN A 412 1.70 -8.39 -4.09
N GLY A 413 0.69 -9.07 -4.62
CA GLY A 413 0.87 -10.16 -5.55
C GLY A 413 1.32 -11.47 -4.88
N PRO A 414 1.46 -12.53 -5.68
CA PRO A 414 1.87 -13.85 -5.21
C PRO A 414 3.33 -13.89 -4.75
N LYS A 415 3.59 -14.60 -3.63
CA LYS A 415 4.91 -14.68 -2.98
C LYS A 415 5.96 -15.47 -3.78
N ASP A 416 5.51 -16.35 -4.67
CA ASP A 416 6.34 -17.24 -5.49
C ASP A 416 6.69 -16.65 -6.87
N VAL A 417 6.21 -15.44 -7.16
CA VAL A 417 6.56 -14.67 -8.35
C VAL A 417 7.65 -13.66 -8.01
N HIS A 418 8.60 -13.48 -8.93
CA HIS A 418 9.69 -12.53 -8.70
C HIS A 418 9.16 -11.08 -8.58
N GLY A 419 9.71 -10.32 -7.64
CA GLY A 419 9.32 -8.93 -7.38
C GLY A 419 8.11 -8.82 -6.44
N VAL A 420 7.70 -7.60 -6.14
CA VAL A 420 6.56 -7.28 -5.26
C VAL A 420 5.66 -6.29 -5.98
N GLY A 421 4.35 -6.48 -5.92
CA GLY A 421 3.44 -5.62 -6.68
C GLY A 421 3.10 -6.15 -8.07
N ASN A 422 3.13 -7.48 -8.25
CA ASN A 422 2.58 -8.12 -9.44
C ASN A 422 1.08 -8.40 -9.21
N TYR A 423 0.18 -7.65 -9.84
CA TYR A 423 -1.27 -7.79 -9.64
C TYR A 423 -2.10 -7.36 -10.86
N VAL A 424 -3.40 -7.67 -10.81
CA VAL A 424 -4.36 -7.41 -11.88
C VAL A 424 -5.55 -6.64 -11.33
N LEU A 425 -5.90 -5.54 -11.98
CA LEU A 425 -7.16 -4.82 -11.73
C LEU A 425 -8.10 -5.02 -12.91
N LYS A 426 -9.40 -5.09 -12.62
CA LYS A 426 -10.45 -5.34 -13.60
C LYS A 426 -11.46 -4.20 -13.54
N VAL A 427 -11.66 -3.53 -14.66
CA VAL A 427 -12.66 -2.46 -14.79
C VAL A 427 -13.95 -3.06 -15.34
N LYS A 428 -15.06 -2.80 -14.65
CA LYS A 428 -16.35 -3.43 -14.93
C LYS A 428 -17.35 -2.48 -15.59
N SER A 429 -18.37 -3.03 -16.24
CA SER A 429 -19.46 -2.26 -16.80
C SER A 429 -20.30 -1.59 -15.70
N ALA A 430 -20.89 -0.45 -16.05
CA ALA A 430 -21.70 0.34 -15.14
C ALA A 430 -23.07 -0.31 -14.86
N ASP A 431 -23.55 -1.16 -15.77
CA ASP A 431 -24.82 -1.83 -15.63
C ASP A 431 -24.78 -2.98 -14.58
N PRO A 432 -25.94 -3.49 -14.13
CA PRO A 432 -26.01 -4.52 -13.09
C PRO A 432 -25.27 -5.83 -13.40
N SER A 433 -24.91 -6.11 -14.67
CA SER A 433 -24.13 -7.31 -15.05
C SER A 433 -22.71 -7.29 -14.49
N LYS A 434 -22.15 -6.10 -14.21
CA LYS A 434 -20.76 -5.94 -13.75
C LYS A 434 -19.76 -6.65 -14.66
N THR A 435 -20.02 -6.64 -15.97
CA THR A 435 -19.23 -7.35 -16.97
C THR A 435 -17.80 -6.81 -16.96
N HIS A 436 -16.79 -7.66 -17.00
CA HIS A 436 -15.39 -7.22 -17.06
C HIS A 436 -15.08 -6.71 -18.47
N LEU A 437 -14.68 -5.43 -18.60
CA LEU A 437 -14.54 -4.74 -19.89
C LEU A 437 -13.12 -4.22 -20.18
N LEU A 438 -12.23 -4.15 -19.18
CA LEU A 438 -10.83 -3.78 -19.36
C LEU A 438 -9.96 -4.41 -18.28
N THR A 439 -8.87 -5.05 -18.70
CA THR A 439 -7.86 -5.64 -17.79
C THR A 439 -6.66 -4.72 -17.64
N LEU A 440 -6.19 -4.49 -16.42
CA LEU A 440 -4.98 -3.73 -16.12
C LEU A 440 -3.97 -4.63 -15.40
N TYR A 441 -2.81 -4.83 -16.02
CA TYR A 441 -1.70 -5.61 -15.46
C TYR A 441 -0.64 -4.69 -14.84
N PHE A 442 -0.23 -4.98 -13.61
CA PHE A 442 0.83 -4.26 -12.90
C PHE A 442 1.93 -5.25 -12.57
N LEU A 443 3.18 -4.94 -12.95
CA LEU A 443 4.32 -5.84 -12.77
C LEU A 443 5.53 -5.10 -12.20
N ASP A 444 6.27 -5.78 -11.33
CA ASP A 444 7.54 -5.28 -10.80
C ASP A 444 8.70 -5.66 -11.73
N SER A 445 9.24 -4.68 -12.45
CA SER A 445 10.40 -4.90 -13.32
C SER A 445 11.71 -5.19 -12.56
N GLY A 446 11.69 -5.07 -11.23
CA GLY A 446 12.89 -5.14 -10.39
C GLY A 446 13.60 -3.79 -10.29
N ALA A 447 14.81 -3.80 -9.73
CA ALA A 447 15.65 -2.61 -9.61
C ALA A 447 16.95 -2.77 -10.41
N TYR A 448 17.95 -3.43 -9.81
CA TYR A 448 19.25 -3.66 -10.43
C TYR A 448 19.63 -5.15 -10.37
N SER A 449 20.09 -5.70 -11.49
CA SER A 449 20.54 -7.10 -11.58
C SER A 449 22.02 -7.29 -11.29
N LYS A 450 22.83 -6.22 -11.46
CA LYS A 450 24.25 -6.20 -11.13
C LYS A 450 24.68 -4.84 -10.60
N GLY A 451 25.71 -4.88 -9.77
CA GLY A 451 26.45 -3.71 -9.29
C GLY A 451 27.68 -4.16 -8.52
N TRP A 452 28.38 -3.22 -7.92
CA TRP A 452 29.51 -3.49 -7.04
C TRP A 452 29.35 -2.68 -5.76
N PHE A 453 29.84 -3.22 -4.66
CA PHE A 453 29.93 -2.48 -3.42
C PHE A 453 31.29 -1.79 -3.37
N ASP A 454 31.30 -0.50 -3.04
CA ASP A 454 32.55 0.18 -2.76
C ASP A 454 33.12 -0.23 -1.39
N PHE A 455 34.31 0.29 -1.07
CA PHE A 455 34.98 -0.02 0.19
C PHE A 455 34.16 0.38 1.44
N PHE A 456 33.21 1.31 1.31
CA PHE A 456 32.34 1.77 2.38
C PHE A 456 31.00 1.03 2.41
N GLY A 457 30.78 0.06 1.51
CA GLY A 457 29.56 -0.74 1.42
C GLY A 457 28.43 -0.05 0.66
N PHE A 458 28.69 1.04 -0.07
CA PHE A 458 27.69 1.64 -0.95
C PHE A 458 27.58 0.86 -2.26
N PHE A 459 26.37 0.44 -2.59
CA PHE A 459 26.10 -0.28 -3.84
C PHE A 459 26.07 0.71 -5.00
N THR A 460 26.93 0.48 -5.99
CA THR A 460 26.91 1.19 -7.28
C THR A 460 26.31 0.26 -8.34
N PRO A 461 25.11 0.56 -8.85
CA PRO A 461 24.46 -0.26 -9.87
C PRO A 461 25.19 -0.18 -11.21
N THR A 462 25.17 -1.26 -11.99
CA THR A 462 25.79 -1.31 -13.33
C THR A 462 24.86 -1.85 -14.42
N GLU A 463 23.82 -2.60 -14.03
CA GLU A 463 22.81 -3.13 -14.93
C GLU A 463 21.44 -3.14 -14.28
N TYR A 464 20.45 -2.60 -14.98
CA TYR A 464 19.04 -2.70 -14.61
C TYR A 464 18.55 -4.16 -14.62
N ASP A 465 17.46 -4.37 -13.90
CA ASP A 465 16.85 -5.66 -13.75
C ASP A 465 15.86 -6.00 -14.88
N TYR A 466 15.51 -7.27 -15.03
CA TYR A 466 14.71 -7.78 -16.14
C TYR A 466 13.68 -8.80 -15.65
N PHE A 467 12.63 -9.04 -16.43
CA PHE A 467 11.59 -10.01 -16.09
C PHE A 467 12.10 -11.45 -16.06
N ARG A 468 11.65 -12.22 -15.04
CA ARG A 468 11.97 -13.65 -14.87
C ARG A 468 10.88 -14.52 -15.48
N GLU A 469 11.20 -15.79 -15.68
CA GLU A 469 10.24 -16.80 -16.15
C GLU A 469 9.02 -16.94 -15.22
N SER A 470 9.20 -16.81 -13.90
CA SER A 470 8.08 -16.84 -12.94
C SER A 470 7.05 -15.74 -13.20
N GLN A 471 7.50 -14.52 -13.54
CA GLN A 471 6.61 -13.41 -13.87
C GLN A 471 5.91 -13.61 -15.22
N ILE A 472 6.61 -14.15 -16.21
CA ILE A 472 6.05 -14.47 -17.53
C ILE A 472 4.95 -15.53 -17.38
N ASN A 473 5.23 -16.60 -16.65
CA ASN A 473 4.28 -17.69 -16.42
C ASN A 473 3.07 -17.21 -15.62
N TRP A 474 3.28 -16.39 -14.60
CA TRP A 474 2.20 -15.77 -13.84
C TRP A 474 1.32 -14.89 -14.73
N PHE A 475 1.91 -14.00 -15.54
CA PHE A 475 1.15 -13.15 -16.46
C PHE A 475 0.28 -13.98 -17.43
N LEU A 476 0.86 -15.03 -18.03
CA LEU A 476 0.12 -15.92 -18.92
C LEU A 476 -1.00 -16.69 -18.21
N GLN A 477 -0.77 -17.09 -16.96
CA GLN A 477 -1.80 -17.73 -16.13
C GLN A 477 -2.96 -16.77 -15.84
N GLU A 478 -2.67 -15.53 -15.46
CA GLU A 478 -3.68 -14.49 -15.21
C GLU A 478 -4.45 -14.17 -16.50
N SER A 479 -3.76 -13.93 -17.61
CA SER A 479 -4.38 -13.76 -18.94
C SER A 479 -5.26 -14.94 -19.33
N GLY A 480 -4.79 -16.18 -19.14
CA GLY A 480 -5.56 -17.40 -19.42
C GLY A 480 -6.82 -17.54 -18.57
N SER A 481 -6.88 -16.91 -17.40
CA SER A 481 -8.05 -16.91 -16.53
C SER A 481 -9.13 -15.88 -16.93
N ILE A 482 -8.80 -14.93 -17.81
CA ILE A 482 -9.73 -13.90 -18.26
C ILE A 482 -10.76 -14.52 -19.20
N GLN A 483 -12.03 -14.40 -18.82
CA GLN A 483 -13.16 -14.87 -19.63
C GLN A 483 -13.33 -14.01 -20.87
N GLN A 484 -13.59 -14.66 -22.00
CA GLN A 484 -14.00 -13.99 -23.21
C GLN A 484 -15.45 -13.50 -23.09
N ILE A 485 -15.73 -12.33 -23.64
CA ILE A 485 -17.06 -11.72 -23.68
C ILE A 485 -17.45 -11.46 -25.15
N GLU A 486 -18.74 -11.25 -25.40
CA GLU A 486 -19.18 -10.77 -26.70
C GLU A 486 -18.77 -9.29 -26.85
N ARG A 487 -18.04 -8.99 -27.92
CA ARG A 487 -17.51 -7.67 -28.24
C ARG A 487 -18.02 -7.21 -29.62
N PRO A 488 -18.43 -5.94 -29.80
CA PRO A 488 -18.49 -4.88 -28.78
C PRO A 488 -19.56 -5.16 -27.72
N PHE A 489 -19.28 -4.76 -26.47
CA PHE A 489 -20.23 -4.88 -25.38
C PHE A 489 -21.41 -3.92 -25.57
N ASN A 490 -22.62 -4.41 -25.31
CA ASN A 490 -23.82 -3.57 -25.29
C ASN A 490 -24.46 -3.69 -23.91
N PRO A 491 -24.61 -2.57 -23.16
CA PRO A 491 -25.19 -2.60 -21.82
C PRO A 491 -26.58 -3.22 -21.82
N ASP A 492 -26.85 -4.05 -20.81
CA ASP A 492 -28.19 -4.55 -20.56
C ASP A 492 -29.04 -3.41 -20.02
N THR A 493 -29.98 -2.91 -20.83
CA THR A 493 -30.95 -1.95 -20.34
C THR A 493 -32.01 -2.73 -19.60
N ALA A 494 -32.29 -2.45 -18.33
CA ALA A 494 -33.33 -3.13 -17.55
C ALA A 494 -34.78 -3.07 -18.16
N LYS A 495 -34.95 -2.50 -19.36
CA LYS A 495 -36.14 -2.62 -20.22
C LYS A 495 -36.43 -4.06 -20.67
N ASP A 496 -35.45 -4.96 -20.57
CA ASP A 496 -35.54 -6.37 -20.95
C ASP A 496 -36.47 -7.21 -20.06
N LEU A 497 -36.79 -6.72 -18.87
CA LEU A 497 -37.59 -7.45 -17.87
C LEU A 497 -39.09 -7.13 -17.96
N GLY A 498 -39.51 -6.31 -18.92
CA GLY A 498 -40.90 -5.99 -19.21
C GLY A 498 -41.50 -6.88 -20.30
N HIS A 499 -42.19 -7.93 -19.89
CA HIS A 499 -43.18 -8.72 -20.65
C HIS A 499 -42.81 -9.33 -22.02
N ASN A 500 -42.92 -10.67 -22.04
CA ASN A 500 -43.10 -11.57 -23.18
C ASN A 500 -41.86 -11.93 -24.00
N PHE A 501 -41.33 -13.12 -23.68
CA PHE A 501 -40.67 -14.06 -24.58
C PHE A 501 -41.55 -14.39 -25.80
N GLN A 502 -41.77 -13.45 -26.71
CA GLN A 502 -42.41 -13.65 -28.02
C GLN A 502 -42.34 -12.38 -28.90
N ALA A 503 -41.20 -11.69 -28.96
CA ALA A 503 -40.98 -10.64 -29.96
C ALA A 503 -39.50 -10.35 -30.30
N ARG A 504 -38.53 -11.24 -30.00
CA ARG A 504 -37.14 -11.10 -30.49
C ARG A 504 -36.95 -11.72 -31.88
N GLN A 505 -37.90 -11.48 -32.77
CA GLN A 505 -37.75 -11.60 -34.22
C GLN A 505 -38.33 -10.33 -34.84
N GLY A 506 -37.47 -9.35 -35.11
CA GLY A 506 -37.82 -8.17 -35.91
C GLY A 506 -37.46 -6.85 -35.23
N GLU A 507 -36.60 -6.10 -35.92
CA GLU A 507 -36.41 -4.65 -35.75
C GLU A 507 -35.60 -4.18 -34.55
N ASP A 508 -34.33 -4.59 -34.51
CA ASP A 508 -33.22 -3.62 -34.47
C ASP A 508 -32.00 -4.25 -35.17
N GLN A 509 -32.12 -4.36 -36.50
CA GLN A 509 -30.99 -4.55 -37.40
C GLN A 509 -30.45 -3.17 -37.79
N LEU A 510 -29.25 -2.85 -37.32
CA LEU A 510 -28.21 -1.99 -37.93
C LEU A 510 -27.11 -1.89 -36.86
N THR A 511 -26.07 -2.73 -36.80
CA THR A 511 -25.10 -3.00 -37.86
C THR A 511 -24.57 -4.44 -37.82
N SER A 512 -24.57 -5.10 -38.99
CA SER A 512 -23.75 -6.28 -39.27
C SER A 512 -22.27 -5.86 -39.33
N GLY A 513 -21.63 -5.79 -38.15
CA GLY A 513 -20.19 -5.54 -38.00
C GLY A 513 -19.62 -6.43 -36.91
N ASN A 514 -19.24 -7.66 -37.25
CA ASN A 514 -18.38 -8.60 -36.52
C ASN A 514 -18.47 -8.62 -34.98
N ARG A 515 -19.61 -9.03 -34.42
CA ARG A 515 -19.65 -9.55 -33.05
C ARG A 515 -18.66 -10.70 -32.93
N ARG A 516 -17.80 -10.66 -31.91
CA ARG A 516 -16.78 -11.68 -31.67
C ARG A 516 -16.71 -12.05 -30.20
N LEU A 517 -16.39 -13.31 -29.93
CA LEU A 517 -16.05 -13.75 -28.58
C LEU A 517 -14.56 -13.52 -28.38
N ALA A 518 -14.22 -12.56 -27.52
CA ALA A 518 -12.83 -12.21 -27.22
C ALA A 518 -12.72 -11.66 -25.80
N LYS A 519 -11.54 -11.81 -25.18
CA LYS A 519 -11.22 -11.18 -23.91
C LYS A 519 -11.33 -9.67 -24.02
N PRO A 520 -11.61 -8.96 -22.92
CA PRO A 520 -11.43 -7.52 -22.84
C PRO A 520 -10.06 -7.07 -23.32
N ASN A 521 -9.97 -5.85 -23.86
CA ASN A 521 -8.65 -5.25 -24.13
C ASN A 521 -7.88 -5.12 -22.81
N ALA A 522 -6.54 -5.13 -22.90
CA ALA A 522 -5.69 -4.97 -21.72
C ALA A 522 -4.63 -3.88 -21.89
N LEU A 523 -4.29 -3.24 -20.77
CA LEU A 523 -3.13 -2.37 -20.59
C LEU A 523 -2.18 -2.99 -19.56
N MET A 524 -0.89 -2.75 -19.72
CA MET A 524 0.13 -3.26 -18.80
C MET A 524 1.05 -2.11 -18.33
N PHE A 525 1.41 -2.09 -17.05
CA PHE A 525 2.27 -1.08 -16.46
C PHE A 525 3.41 -1.73 -15.70
N PHE A 526 4.62 -1.25 -15.95
CA PHE A 526 5.83 -1.57 -15.19
C PHE A 526 6.88 -0.48 -15.45
N HIS A 527 7.82 -0.30 -14.52
CA HIS A 527 8.69 0.86 -14.56
C HIS A 527 9.78 0.79 -15.62
N ILE A 528 10.68 -0.21 -15.54
CA ILE A 528 11.84 -0.32 -16.45
C ILE A 528 11.36 -0.82 -17.82
N PRO A 529 11.59 -0.07 -18.92
CA PRO A 529 11.10 -0.43 -20.25
C PRO A 529 11.75 -1.71 -20.76
N LEU A 530 11.00 -2.47 -21.55
CA LEU A 530 11.55 -3.63 -22.25
C LEU A 530 12.53 -3.19 -23.35
N PRO A 531 13.54 -4.00 -23.71
CA PRO A 531 14.43 -3.71 -24.84
C PRO A 531 13.69 -3.42 -26.14
N GLU A 532 12.52 -4.03 -26.34
CA GLU A 532 11.68 -3.85 -27.53
C GLU A 532 11.11 -2.43 -27.65
N SER A 533 11.06 -1.66 -26.56
CA SER A 533 10.68 -0.23 -26.59
C SER A 533 11.61 0.58 -27.50
N TYR A 534 12.84 0.11 -27.67
CA TYR A 534 13.87 0.71 -28.50
C TYR A 534 14.05 0.02 -29.86
N SER A 535 13.21 -0.98 -30.18
CA SER A 535 13.22 -1.64 -31.49
C SER A 535 12.63 -0.76 -32.60
N LYS A 536 12.82 -1.18 -33.85
CA LYS A 536 12.22 -0.52 -35.00
C LYS A 536 10.70 -0.58 -34.91
N ALA A 537 10.05 0.57 -35.09
CA ALA A 537 8.61 0.67 -35.11
C ALA A 537 7.96 -0.06 -36.30
N ASP A 538 6.73 -0.52 -36.11
CA ASP A 538 5.86 -0.96 -37.18
C ASP A 538 5.62 0.20 -38.16
N ILE A 539 5.38 -0.13 -39.43
CA ILE A 539 5.01 0.86 -40.45
C ILE A 539 3.50 0.83 -40.62
N ASP A 540 2.85 1.98 -40.59
CA ASP A 540 1.44 2.11 -40.92
C ASP A 540 1.21 1.73 -42.41
N PRO A 541 0.38 0.71 -42.71
CA PRO A 541 0.02 0.35 -44.08
C PRO A 541 -0.55 1.51 -44.89
N GLN A 542 -1.24 2.45 -44.24
CA GLN A 542 -1.94 3.54 -44.91
C GLN A 542 -1.00 4.71 -45.19
N SER A 543 -0.40 5.30 -44.14
CA SER A 543 0.48 6.47 -44.30
C SER A 543 1.91 6.14 -44.75
N LYS A 544 2.31 4.86 -44.69
CA LYS A 544 3.70 4.38 -44.90
C LYS A 544 4.74 5.00 -43.95
N LYS A 545 4.30 5.63 -42.86
CA LYS A 545 5.17 6.20 -41.83
C LYS A 545 5.39 5.21 -40.68
N PRO A 546 6.52 5.29 -39.98
CA PRO A 546 6.70 4.59 -38.71
C PRO A 546 5.64 4.99 -37.69
N LEU A 547 5.09 4.01 -36.98
CA LEU A 547 4.18 4.20 -35.85
C LEU A 547 4.99 4.48 -34.59
N ASP A 548 5.54 5.68 -34.56
CA ASP A 548 6.41 6.20 -33.51
C ASP A 548 6.11 7.69 -33.35
N VAL A 549 5.42 8.04 -32.27
CA VAL A 549 4.87 9.38 -32.08
C VAL A 549 5.35 9.93 -30.74
N GLY A 550 5.98 11.11 -30.81
CA GLY A 550 6.62 11.80 -29.68
C GLY A 550 8.14 11.87 -29.79
N ILE A 551 8.79 12.12 -28.66
CA ILE A 551 10.20 12.45 -28.51
C ILE A 551 10.93 11.25 -27.87
N SER A 552 12.03 10.86 -28.48
CA SER A 552 12.96 9.85 -27.97
C SER A 552 14.40 10.16 -28.40
N GLY A 553 15.38 9.45 -27.82
CA GLY A 553 16.79 9.58 -28.20
C GLY A 553 17.49 10.81 -27.62
N GLN A 554 16.84 11.54 -26.70
CA GLN A 554 17.49 12.60 -25.93
C GLN A 554 18.25 12.07 -24.71
N GLU A 555 18.06 10.78 -24.39
CA GLU A 555 18.79 10.03 -23.37
C GLU A 555 19.16 8.63 -23.90
N PRO A 556 20.15 7.95 -23.28
CA PRO A 556 20.45 6.55 -23.59
C PRO A 556 19.26 5.62 -23.29
N PRO A 557 19.14 4.47 -23.98
CA PRO A 557 18.11 3.49 -23.67
C PRO A 557 18.15 3.03 -22.20
N GLY A 558 17.04 3.21 -21.50
CA GLY A 558 16.84 2.80 -20.10
C GLY A 558 16.43 1.34 -19.90
N SER A 559 16.44 0.50 -20.94
CA SER A 559 16.11 -0.92 -20.79
C SER A 559 17.27 -1.73 -20.20
N ALA A 560 16.95 -2.84 -19.55
CA ALA A 560 17.96 -3.82 -19.13
C ALA A 560 18.77 -4.37 -20.32
N LYS A 561 20.06 -4.61 -20.08
CA LYS A 561 20.96 -5.23 -21.09
C LYS A 561 20.60 -6.70 -21.36
N LYS A 562 20.06 -7.39 -20.36
CA LYS A 562 19.58 -8.76 -20.46
C LYS A 562 18.07 -8.75 -20.70
N ASN A 563 17.60 -9.60 -21.62
CA ASN A 563 16.19 -9.77 -21.90
C ASN A 563 15.71 -11.14 -21.41
N GLY A 564 14.72 -11.16 -20.50
CA GLY A 564 14.07 -12.38 -20.03
C GLY A 564 13.07 -12.99 -21.03
N GLY A 565 12.70 -12.22 -22.07
CA GLY A 565 11.73 -12.60 -23.08
C GLY A 565 10.29 -12.33 -22.69
N MET A 566 10.02 -11.35 -21.80
CA MET A 566 8.65 -10.98 -21.43
C MET A 566 7.82 -10.58 -22.66
N PHE A 567 8.42 -9.87 -23.61
CA PHE A 567 7.74 -9.49 -24.83
C PHE A 567 7.38 -10.70 -25.70
N GLU A 568 8.36 -11.50 -26.12
CA GLU A 568 8.10 -12.62 -27.04
C GLU A 568 7.40 -13.82 -26.42
N LYS A 569 7.71 -14.14 -25.16
CA LYS A 569 7.20 -15.34 -24.47
C LYS A 569 5.93 -15.05 -23.68
N GLY A 570 5.75 -13.81 -23.21
CA GLY A 570 4.55 -13.38 -22.49
C GLY A 570 3.60 -12.64 -23.41
N VAL A 571 3.89 -11.36 -23.66
CA VAL A 571 2.96 -10.41 -24.32
C VAL A 571 2.48 -10.92 -25.68
N LEU A 572 3.38 -11.38 -26.56
CA LEU A 572 3.00 -11.90 -27.88
C LEU A 572 2.30 -13.26 -27.86
N LYS A 573 2.22 -13.92 -26.70
CA LYS A 573 1.51 -15.18 -26.50
C LYS A 573 0.13 -15.00 -25.86
N ALA A 574 -0.12 -13.87 -25.21
CA ALA A 574 -1.42 -13.51 -24.68
C ALA A 574 -2.33 -12.99 -25.80
N LEU A 575 -3.20 -13.86 -26.31
CA LEU A 575 -4.18 -13.54 -27.35
C LEU A 575 -5.55 -13.21 -26.75
N GLU A 576 -6.32 -12.39 -27.46
CA GLU A 576 -7.69 -12.06 -27.05
C GLU A 576 -8.68 -13.22 -27.30
N SER A 577 -8.34 -14.18 -28.17
CA SER A 577 -9.16 -15.36 -28.44
C SER A 577 -8.32 -16.58 -28.74
N ASP A 578 -8.80 -17.76 -28.33
CA ASP A 578 -8.15 -19.05 -28.62
C ASP A 578 -8.35 -19.51 -30.07
N HIS A 579 -9.28 -18.88 -30.79
CA HIS A 579 -9.61 -19.21 -32.18
C HIS A 579 -8.75 -18.41 -33.16
N MET A 580 -7.81 -19.10 -33.80
CA MET A 580 -6.89 -18.56 -34.81
C MET A 580 -7.57 -18.07 -36.11
N SER A 581 -8.89 -18.23 -36.25
CA SER A 581 -9.61 -17.98 -37.51
C SER A 581 -9.68 -16.50 -37.91
N ASN A 582 -9.49 -15.58 -36.96
CA ASN A 582 -9.53 -14.13 -37.20
C ASN A 582 -8.18 -13.42 -36.97
N GLY A 583 -7.07 -14.18 -36.98
CA GLY A 583 -5.71 -13.66 -36.79
C GLY A 583 -5.24 -13.66 -35.33
N ASN A 584 -3.94 -13.47 -35.13
CA ASN A 584 -3.30 -13.44 -33.80
C ASN A 584 -3.44 -12.07 -33.16
N VAL A 585 -4.67 -11.67 -32.82
CA VAL A 585 -4.88 -10.39 -32.15
C VAL A 585 -4.49 -10.51 -30.68
N LEU A 586 -3.56 -9.65 -30.27
CA LEU A 586 -2.98 -9.64 -28.93
C LEU A 586 -3.96 -9.07 -27.90
N GLU A 587 -3.96 -9.61 -26.69
CA GLU A 587 -4.80 -9.10 -25.59
C GLU A 587 -4.33 -7.71 -25.11
N VAL A 588 -3.02 -7.57 -24.86
CA VAL A 588 -2.39 -6.33 -24.41
C VAL A 588 -2.21 -5.40 -25.60
N LYS A 589 -2.85 -4.22 -25.53
CA LYS A 589 -2.81 -3.21 -26.60
C LYS A 589 -1.72 -2.18 -26.38
N ALA A 590 -1.48 -1.79 -25.13
CA ALA A 590 -0.42 -0.86 -24.79
C ALA A 590 0.23 -1.20 -23.44
N ILE A 591 1.50 -0.81 -23.34
CA ILE A 591 2.35 -0.94 -22.18
C ILE A 591 2.84 0.46 -21.78
N GLY A 592 2.58 0.85 -20.54
CA GLY A 592 3.03 2.12 -19.95
C GLY A 592 4.30 1.92 -19.11
N ASN A 593 5.33 2.73 -19.37
CA ASN A 593 6.61 2.72 -18.63
C ASN A 593 6.95 4.08 -18.01
N GLY A 594 7.73 4.07 -16.93
CA GLY A 594 8.41 5.25 -16.37
C GLY A 594 9.88 5.26 -16.77
N HIS A 595 10.77 5.52 -15.80
CA HIS A 595 12.22 5.34 -15.82
C HIS A 595 13.02 6.30 -16.71
N SER A 596 12.53 6.51 -17.94
CA SER A 596 13.13 7.39 -18.94
C SER A 596 12.38 8.72 -18.94
N HIS A 597 13.00 9.76 -18.39
CA HIS A 597 12.26 10.99 -18.06
C HIS A 597 12.13 11.95 -19.24
N ILE A 598 13.03 11.86 -20.22
CA ILE A 598 13.06 12.71 -21.42
C ILE A 598 12.77 11.93 -22.71
N THR A 599 12.36 10.68 -22.56
CA THR A 599 11.74 9.81 -23.57
C THR A 599 10.27 9.66 -23.23
N GLU A 600 9.42 9.94 -24.21
CA GLU A 600 7.98 10.11 -23.98
C GLU A 600 7.16 9.72 -25.22
N ASN A 601 7.79 9.07 -26.18
CA ASN A 601 7.13 8.57 -27.36
C ASN A 601 6.27 7.34 -27.04
N CYS A 602 5.25 7.11 -27.87
CA CYS A 602 4.60 5.82 -28.01
C CYS A 602 5.03 5.19 -29.33
N ARG A 603 5.57 3.98 -29.26
CA ARG A 603 6.04 3.22 -30.41
C ARG A 603 5.29 1.91 -30.52
N ARG A 604 4.75 1.60 -31.70
CA ARG A 604 4.17 0.27 -31.96
C ARG A 604 5.22 -0.70 -32.43
N VAL A 605 5.34 -1.85 -31.77
CA VAL A 605 6.25 -2.94 -32.14
C VAL A 605 5.44 -4.24 -32.15
N LYS A 606 5.42 -4.93 -33.29
CA LYS A 606 4.68 -6.21 -33.47
C LYS A 606 3.23 -6.12 -32.98
N GLY A 607 2.57 -5.00 -33.24
CA GLY A 607 1.16 -4.77 -32.88
C GLY A 607 0.88 -4.30 -31.45
N VAL A 608 1.91 -4.11 -30.59
CA VAL A 608 1.75 -3.59 -29.22
C VAL A 608 2.36 -2.19 -29.12
N TRP A 609 1.65 -1.26 -28.49
CA TRP A 609 2.17 0.08 -28.21
C TRP A 609 3.00 0.10 -26.93
N LEU A 610 4.24 0.58 -27.03
CA LEU A 610 5.16 0.77 -25.90
C LEU A 610 5.27 2.28 -25.66
N CYS A 611 4.75 2.73 -24.54
CA CYS A 611 4.48 4.14 -24.26
C CYS A 611 5.16 4.58 -22.97
N PHE A 612 6.06 5.56 -23.08
CA PHE A 612 6.69 6.18 -21.91
C PHE A 612 5.77 7.24 -21.29
N GLY A 613 5.69 7.31 -19.96
CA GLY A 613 4.87 8.29 -19.23
C GLY A 613 5.33 9.73 -19.42
N GLY A 614 6.65 9.92 -19.61
CA GLY A 614 7.30 11.23 -19.61
C GLY A 614 7.42 11.77 -18.18
N GLY A 615 8.60 12.30 -17.81
CA GLY A 615 8.88 12.68 -16.42
C GLY A 615 7.88 13.70 -15.87
N SER A 616 7.15 13.31 -14.84
CA SER A 616 6.00 14.05 -14.30
C SER A 616 6.33 14.99 -13.13
N SER A 617 7.61 15.07 -12.73
CA SER A 617 8.04 15.73 -11.49
C SER A 617 9.23 16.66 -11.70
N TYR A 618 9.28 17.73 -10.91
CA TYR A 618 10.45 18.61 -10.83
C TYR A 618 11.60 18.02 -10.01
N SER A 619 11.35 17.00 -9.19
CA SER A 619 12.36 16.31 -8.38
C SER A 619 13.14 15.26 -9.18
N GLY A 620 12.52 14.68 -10.20
CA GLY A 620 13.18 13.79 -11.16
C GLY A 620 14.07 14.56 -12.13
N TYR A 621 15.11 13.91 -12.64
CA TYR A 621 15.95 14.53 -13.69
C TYR A 621 15.10 14.90 -14.91
N GLY A 622 15.56 15.85 -15.70
CA GLY A 622 14.84 16.36 -16.86
C GLY A 622 15.77 17.05 -17.84
N LYS A 623 15.24 18.05 -18.55
CA LYS A 623 16.02 18.89 -19.45
C LYS A 623 15.35 20.25 -19.60
N ILE A 624 16.12 21.32 -19.52
CA ILE A 624 15.61 22.67 -19.77
C ILE A 624 15.03 22.74 -21.19
N GLY A 625 13.79 23.24 -21.30
CA GLY A 625 13.01 23.25 -22.54
C GLY A 625 12.31 21.93 -22.87
N PHE A 626 12.29 20.97 -21.95
CA PHE A 626 11.46 19.77 -22.01
C PHE A 626 10.45 19.81 -20.87
N ASP A 627 9.20 20.05 -21.23
CA ASP A 627 8.14 20.20 -20.23
C ASP A 627 7.91 18.91 -19.44
N ARG A 628 7.62 19.07 -18.15
CA ARG A 628 7.02 18.01 -17.34
C ARG A 628 5.67 17.64 -17.94
N ARG A 629 5.38 16.34 -17.98
CA ARG A 629 4.22 15.85 -18.73
C ARG A 629 3.62 14.59 -18.11
N PHE A 630 2.35 14.38 -18.45
CA PHE A 630 1.51 13.34 -17.90
C PHE A 630 0.82 12.63 -19.04
N ARG A 631 0.96 11.31 -19.12
CA ARG A 631 0.27 10.53 -20.14
C ARG A 631 -1.14 10.21 -19.69
N VAL A 632 -2.08 10.41 -20.59
CA VAL A 632 -3.48 10.05 -20.39
C VAL A 632 -3.85 8.91 -21.32
N TYR A 633 -4.62 7.95 -20.81
CA TYR A 633 -5.32 6.94 -21.60
C TYR A 633 -6.81 7.14 -21.42
N GLU A 634 -7.52 7.38 -22.52
CA GLU A 634 -8.97 7.44 -22.56
C GLU A 634 -9.50 6.21 -23.25
N ILE A 635 -10.23 5.41 -22.49
CA ILE A 635 -10.88 4.21 -22.96
C ILE A 635 -12.36 4.54 -23.16
N SER A 636 -12.87 4.30 -24.36
CA SER A 636 -14.25 4.58 -24.75
C SER A 636 -14.87 3.36 -25.42
N ASP A 637 -16.16 3.48 -25.76
CA ASP A 637 -16.93 2.40 -26.38
C ASP A 637 -16.87 1.09 -25.56
N TYR A 638 -16.99 1.22 -24.23
CA TYR A 638 -16.98 0.08 -23.30
C TYR A 638 -15.72 -0.81 -23.42
N GLY A 639 -14.57 -0.21 -23.70
CA GLY A 639 -13.28 -0.90 -23.78
C GLY A 639 -12.76 -1.15 -25.19
N GLU A 640 -13.54 -0.82 -26.23
CA GLU A 640 -13.15 -1.08 -27.63
C GLU A 640 -12.12 -0.10 -28.17
N THR A 641 -12.22 1.17 -27.77
CA THR A 641 -11.37 2.26 -28.25
C THR A 641 -10.41 2.70 -27.15
N ILE A 642 -9.11 2.75 -27.46
CA ILE A 642 -8.07 3.25 -26.56
C ILE A 642 -7.37 4.42 -27.24
N LYS A 643 -7.51 5.61 -26.67
CA LYS A 643 -6.86 6.85 -27.11
C LYS A 643 -5.82 7.27 -26.07
N THR A 644 -4.75 7.92 -26.51
CA THR A 644 -3.75 8.50 -25.61
C THR A 644 -3.29 9.87 -26.08
N TRP A 645 -2.90 10.71 -25.13
CA TRP A 645 -2.17 11.97 -25.34
C TRP A 645 -1.27 12.22 -24.14
N LYS A 646 -0.50 13.30 -24.18
CA LYS A 646 0.17 13.84 -23.00
C LYS A 646 -0.30 15.25 -22.73
N ARG A 647 -0.48 15.58 -21.44
CA ARG A 647 -0.67 16.95 -20.96
C ARG A 647 0.64 17.47 -20.39
N THR A 648 1.09 18.65 -20.82
CA THR A 648 2.29 19.29 -20.29
C THR A 648 1.99 20.15 -19.06
N GLU A 649 3.03 20.59 -18.36
CA GLU A 649 2.93 21.56 -17.25
C GLU A 649 2.38 22.94 -17.66
N HIS A 650 2.31 23.22 -18.97
CA HIS A 650 1.75 24.44 -19.55
C HIS A 650 0.33 24.23 -20.12
N ASP A 651 -0.32 23.12 -19.77
CA ASP A 651 -1.67 22.73 -20.20
C ASP A 651 -1.82 22.35 -21.68
N ASP A 652 -0.71 22.23 -22.42
CA ASP A 652 -0.75 21.79 -23.81
C ASP A 652 -1.07 20.29 -23.91
N ILE A 653 -1.93 19.93 -24.86
CA ILE A 653 -2.17 18.54 -25.26
C ILE A 653 -1.29 18.23 -26.46
N VAL A 654 -0.43 17.22 -26.33
CA VAL A 654 0.51 16.81 -27.38
C VAL A 654 0.40 15.32 -27.71
N ASP A 655 0.72 14.98 -28.96
CA ASP A 655 0.80 13.61 -29.48
C ASP A 655 -0.46 12.77 -29.26
N GLU A 656 -1.61 13.37 -29.50
CA GLU A 656 -2.90 12.69 -29.45
C GLU A 656 -2.99 11.60 -30.55
N MET A 657 -3.33 10.37 -30.17
CA MET A 657 -3.45 9.24 -31.09
C MET A 657 -4.38 8.14 -30.58
N ILE A 658 -4.93 7.33 -31.50
CA ILE A 658 -5.74 6.15 -31.21
C ILE A 658 -4.87 4.89 -31.30
N LEU A 659 -4.74 4.17 -30.19
CA LEU A 659 -3.90 2.99 -30.05
C LEU A 659 -4.61 1.70 -30.52
N ALA A 660 -5.90 1.60 -30.21
CA ALA A 660 -6.76 0.47 -30.57
C ALA A 660 -8.21 0.93 -30.80
N GLY A 661 -8.96 0.18 -31.61
CA GLY A 661 -10.35 0.48 -31.96
C GLY A 661 -10.51 1.22 -33.29
N PRO A 662 -11.73 1.70 -33.61
CA PRO A 662 -12.00 2.51 -34.80
C PRO A 662 -11.04 3.70 -34.91
N GLY A 663 -10.42 3.87 -36.09
CA GLY A 663 -9.45 4.95 -36.34
C GLY A 663 -8.00 4.63 -35.94
N ALA A 664 -7.75 3.51 -35.25
CA ALA A 664 -6.38 3.05 -35.01
C ALA A 664 -5.71 2.55 -36.31
N ALA A 665 -4.38 2.68 -36.39
CA ALA A 665 -3.63 2.10 -37.50
C ALA A 665 -3.83 0.56 -37.55
N PRO A 666 -4.11 -0.04 -38.73
CA PRO A 666 -4.44 -1.45 -38.81
C PRO A 666 -3.27 -2.34 -38.34
N LEU A 667 -3.62 -3.50 -37.76
CA LEU A 667 -2.68 -4.59 -37.51
C LEU A 667 -2.36 -5.28 -38.85
N HIS A 668 -1.10 -5.72 -39.03
CA HIS A 668 -0.66 -6.42 -40.24
C HIS A 668 -1.09 -7.88 -40.26
#